data_AF-A0A7X8ZL30-F1
#
_entry.id   AF-A0A7X8ZL30-F1
#
_cell.length_a   1.000
_cell.length_b   1.000
_cell.length_c   1.000
_cell.angle_alpha   90.00
_cell.angle_beta   90.00
_cell.angle_gamma   90.00
#
_symmetry.space_group_name_H-M   'P 1'
#
loop_
_entity.id
_entity.type
_entity.pdbx_description
1 polymer ?
#
loop_
_entity_poly.entity_id
_entity_poly.type
_entity_poly.pdbx_seq_one_letter_code
_entity_poly.pdbx_strand_id
1 'polypeptide(L)'
;EEWKQLGPGKKNLTIALDWMHDTFKDAPVLGSLLNPAKTDAAKIVQWDELSSALEQALNQEKQQEQSEEQQEVAVVAQGLAKAATLLAGRYQWVITNVPYLARGKQNERLRDFCEKHYSAAKNDLATVFLDRCLELCVEGGTSSIVLPQNWLFLTSYKKFREKLLKNDTWHLIARLGPQAFQTPMWDFNVQLISLSRGNSTKESGGLFGDVNDGNLIRGVDVSEPRTAAEKAAQLLTEEVKSVEQAKQLVNPDARITLEKEISGSLLSEYAESLVGIQTGDYPQFAAKFWEIDEISSGWEYYERPGDETIDRTEAIFWENESGRLFELVKAKLGENGIGAWIRGREAWGKHGISVQLMRNLNASVYEGAKYDQTLAVVLPKNNDYLLPIWAFCSSTEYNEAVRRIDQKLNVTNATLVKVPFDLNRWIKIAEEKYPNGLPKPYTDDPTQWIFHGHPCGSVVWDDEKKWTAHGPLRTDDSVLHVAVARLLGYRWPAELDTSMELADEQREWVKRCAALASYADDDGIVCIPPVRGEASASDRLLNLLAAAYGDAWSNDTLATLLKSADHAGKTLETWLREKFFTQHCKLFQHRPFIWHIWDGLRDGFAALVNYHKLDAKLLETLIYTYLGDWISRQKQDIASGVDGAQERLAAAEALKKKLELILEGEAPYDIFVRWKPLEKQPIGWDPDLNDGVRLNIRPFLTVPDVGKKGAGVLRDKPNINWNKDRGKDVESAPWYHKFNGDRINDHHLTLAEKRAAREAAE
;
A
#
# COMPACT_ATOMS: atom_id res chain seq x y z
N GLU A 1 -7.98 19.62 46.22
CA GLU A 1 -8.25 19.47 47.67
C GLU A 1 -8.54 20.83 48.34
N GLU A 2 -7.75 21.88 48.05
CA GLU A 2 -7.95 23.25 48.59
C GLU A 2 -9.32 23.88 48.27
N TRP A 3 -9.93 23.55 47.13
CA TRP A 3 -11.25 24.07 46.73
C TRP A 3 -12.41 23.75 47.67
N LYS A 4 -12.29 22.64 48.43
CA LYS A 4 -13.30 22.22 49.40
C LYS A 4 -13.39 23.19 50.59
N GLN A 5 -12.39 24.05 50.78
CA GLN A 5 -12.34 25.04 51.85
C GLN A 5 -13.23 26.27 51.62
N LEU A 6 -13.81 26.45 50.42
CA LEU A 6 -14.81 27.50 50.11
C LEU A 6 -16.22 27.17 50.66
N GLY A 7 -16.43 25.96 51.17
CA GLY A 7 -17.75 25.48 51.63
C GLY A 7 -17.97 25.24 53.13
N PRO A 8 -17.30 25.88 54.12
CA PRO A 8 -17.58 25.55 55.51
C PRO A 8 -18.98 26.07 55.90
N GLY A 9 -19.89 25.16 56.27
CA GLY A 9 -21.20 25.51 56.86
C GLY A 9 -22.40 25.49 55.90
N LYS A 10 -22.25 25.22 54.60
CA LYS A 10 -23.36 25.09 53.63
C LYS A 10 -23.30 23.76 52.88
N LYS A 11 -23.99 22.73 53.41
CA LYS A 11 -23.97 21.34 52.92
C LYS A 11 -24.21 21.18 51.40
N ASN A 12 -25.02 22.04 50.79
CA ASN A 12 -25.32 22.02 49.36
C ASN A 12 -24.16 22.52 48.48
N LEU A 13 -23.35 23.46 48.98
CA LEU A 13 -22.23 24.04 48.22
C LEU A 13 -21.05 23.06 48.13
N THR A 14 -20.75 22.34 49.21
CA THR A 14 -19.72 21.28 49.22
C THR A 14 -20.06 20.15 48.24
N ILE A 15 -21.31 19.69 48.22
CA ILE A 15 -21.78 18.65 47.28
C ILE A 15 -21.63 19.12 45.83
N ALA A 16 -21.94 20.39 45.55
CA ALA A 16 -21.81 20.94 44.21
C ALA A 16 -20.35 21.10 43.76
N LEU A 17 -19.45 21.53 44.65
CA LEU A 17 -18.01 21.66 44.37
C LEU A 17 -17.35 20.29 44.14
N ASP A 18 -17.69 19.27 44.95
CA ASP A 18 -17.21 17.90 44.76
C ASP A 18 -17.67 17.33 43.41
N TRP A 19 -18.94 17.56 43.06
CA TRP A 19 -19.46 17.18 41.75
C TRP A 19 -18.78 17.93 40.60
N MET A 20 -18.51 19.24 40.73
CA MET A 20 -17.83 20.04 39.71
C MET A 20 -16.43 19.49 39.49
N HIS A 21 -15.71 19.19 40.56
CA HIS A 21 -14.41 18.53 40.48
C HIS A 21 -14.50 17.19 39.75
N ASP A 22 -15.45 16.32 40.13
CA ASP A 22 -15.60 15.00 39.49
C ASP A 22 -16.03 15.06 38.03
N THR A 23 -16.80 16.07 37.64
CA THR A 23 -17.27 16.26 36.27
C THR A 23 -16.18 16.86 35.38
N PHE A 24 -15.40 17.81 35.91
CA PHE A 24 -14.41 18.56 35.13
C PHE A 24 -12.97 18.04 35.27
N LYS A 25 -12.69 17.04 36.13
CA LYS A 25 -11.34 16.42 36.19
C LYS A 25 -10.84 15.90 34.85
N ASP A 26 -11.76 15.45 33.99
CA ASP A 26 -11.45 14.96 32.65
C ASP A 26 -11.60 16.04 31.55
N ALA A 27 -11.84 17.31 31.92
CA ALA A 27 -12.02 18.40 30.97
C ALA A 27 -10.86 18.59 29.97
N PRO A 28 -9.57 18.39 30.34
CA PRO A 28 -8.47 18.45 29.38
C PRO A 28 -8.56 17.42 28.25
N VAL A 29 -9.28 16.31 28.47
CA VAL A 29 -9.45 15.21 27.50
C VAL A 29 -10.81 15.30 26.79
N LEU A 30 -11.88 15.62 27.52
CA LEU A 30 -13.26 15.55 27.03
C LEU A 30 -13.80 16.90 26.54
N GLY A 31 -13.28 18.01 27.06
CA GLY A 31 -13.72 19.36 26.70
C GLY A 31 -15.25 19.52 26.72
N SER A 32 -15.81 20.03 25.64
CA SER A 32 -17.25 20.28 25.48
C SER A 32 -18.11 19.03 25.24
N LEU A 33 -17.52 17.83 25.21
CA LEU A 33 -18.28 16.58 25.28
C LEU A 33 -18.92 16.37 26.65
N LEU A 34 -18.39 17.02 27.70
CA LEU A 34 -18.99 17.00 29.02
C LEU A 34 -20.45 17.47 28.94
N ASN A 35 -21.33 16.72 29.59
CA ASN A 35 -22.75 17.02 29.66
C ASN A 35 -23.21 17.04 31.13
N PRO A 36 -23.01 18.17 31.83
CA PRO A 36 -23.46 18.39 33.20
C PRO A 36 -24.91 17.97 33.45
N ALA A 37 -25.82 18.26 32.51
CA ALA A 37 -27.25 18.05 32.63
C ALA A 37 -27.68 16.56 32.68
N LYS A 38 -26.79 15.62 32.31
CA LYS A 38 -27.07 14.17 32.35
C LYS A 38 -26.51 13.47 33.60
N THR A 39 -25.86 14.20 34.50
CA THR A 39 -25.33 13.64 35.75
C THR A 39 -26.42 13.53 36.82
N ASP A 40 -26.29 12.58 37.74
CA ASP A 40 -27.30 12.42 38.81
C ASP A 40 -27.38 13.62 39.76
N ALA A 41 -26.30 14.41 39.89
CA ALA A 41 -26.30 15.65 40.67
C ALA A 41 -27.09 16.79 40.01
N ALA A 42 -27.27 16.78 38.68
CA ALA A 42 -28.12 17.76 37.99
C ALA A 42 -29.61 17.66 38.38
N LYS A 43 -30.02 16.56 39.02
CA LYS A 43 -31.36 16.40 39.60
C LYS A 43 -31.50 17.06 40.98
N ILE A 44 -30.39 17.44 41.61
CA ILE A 44 -30.32 17.89 43.01
C ILE A 44 -29.99 19.39 43.12
N VAL A 45 -29.31 19.97 42.12
CA VAL A 45 -28.81 21.36 42.16
C VAL A 45 -29.46 22.20 41.05
N GLN A 46 -30.13 23.30 41.43
CA GLN A 46 -30.55 24.34 40.47
C GLN A 46 -29.33 25.19 40.10
N TRP A 47 -28.90 25.12 38.83
CA TRP A 47 -27.65 25.71 38.37
C TRP A 47 -27.61 27.24 38.47
N ASP A 48 -28.74 27.91 38.24
CA ASP A 48 -28.84 29.36 38.38
C ASP A 48 -28.65 29.80 39.84
N GLU A 49 -29.17 29.01 40.79
CA GLU A 49 -28.96 29.24 42.23
C GLU A 49 -27.51 28.97 42.64
N LEU A 50 -26.86 27.93 42.09
CA LEU A 50 -25.46 27.62 42.38
C LEU A 50 -24.51 28.69 41.82
N SER A 51 -24.73 29.14 40.58
CA SER A 51 -23.93 30.20 39.95
C SER A 51 -24.09 31.51 40.71
N SER A 52 -25.31 31.86 41.12
CA SER A 52 -25.56 33.04 41.94
C SER A 52 -24.96 32.92 43.34
N ALA A 53 -25.04 31.75 43.98
CA ALA A 53 -24.45 31.50 45.29
C ALA A 53 -22.91 31.53 45.27
N LEU A 54 -22.28 31.02 44.20
CA LEU A 54 -20.85 31.14 43.97
C LEU A 54 -20.45 32.59 43.71
N GLU A 55 -21.17 33.33 42.86
CA GLU A 55 -20.91 34.77 42.65
C GLU A 55 -21.07 35.60 43.93
N GLN A 56 -22.06 35.28 44.78
CA GLN A 56 -22.25 35.95 46.07
C GLN A 56 -21.16 35.60 47.08
N ALA A 57 -20.75 34.33 47.19
CA ALA A 57 -19.66 33.90 48.06
C ALA A 57 -18.34 34.58 47.67
N LEU A 58 -18.05 34.65 46.37
CA LEU A 58 -16.87 35.30 45.81
C LEU A 58 -16.87 36.83 46.01
N ASN A 59 -18.05 37.47 45.98
CA ASN A 59 -18.17 38.92 46.21
C ASN A 59 -18.13 39.29 47.71
N GLN A 60 -18.59 38.41 48.60
CA GLN A 60 -18.47 38.58 50.05
C GLN A 60 -17.02 38.43 50.52
N GLU A 61 -16.26 37.52 49.91
CA GLU A 61 -14.86 37.26 50.27
C GLU A 61 -13.87 38.31 49.74
N LYS A 62 -14.21 39.08 48.69
CA LYS A 62 -13.43 40.25 48.23
C LYS A 62 -13.31 41.38 49.26
N GLN A 63 -14.12 41.38 50.33
CA GLN A 63 -14.11 42.40 51.38
C GLN A 63 -13.23 42.05 52.59
N GLN A 64 -12.63 40.85 52.62
CA GLN A 64 -11.62 40.47 53.61
C GLN A 64 -10.27 40.26 52.89
N GLU A 65 -9.16 40.69 53.53
CA GLU A 65 -7.80 40.50 52.99
C GLU A 65 -7.52 39.01 52.74
N GLN A 66 -7.67 38.55 51.49
CA GLN A 66 -7.39 37.17 51.07
C GLN A 66 -5.94 37.04 50.58
N SER A 67 -5.35 35.84 50.76
CA SER A 67 -4.09 35.47 50.12
C SER A 67 -4.28 35.21 48.62
N GLU A 68 -3.24 35.43 47.81
CA GLU A 68 -3.27 35.24 46.35
C GLU A 68 -3.83 33.87 45.92
N GLU A 69 -3.50 32.80 46.67
CA GLU A 69 -4.00 31.43 46.43
C GLU A 69 -5.53 31.29 46.51
N GLN A 70 -6.20 31.98 47.45
CA GLN A 70 -7.67 31.89 47.58
C GLN A 70 -8.38 32.60 46.41
N GLN A 71 -7.77 33.67 45.90
CA GLN A 71 -8.28 34.44 44.78
C GLN A 71 -8.15 33.68 43.44
N GLU A 72 -7.07 32.92 43.24
CA GLU A 72 -6.92 32.04 42.07
C GLU A 72 -7.99 30.93 42.06
N VAL A 73 -8.15 30.24 43.18
CA VAL A 73 -9.13 29.16 43.37
C VAL A 73 -10.56 29.65 43.11
N ALA A 74 -10.89 30.85 43.56
CA ALA A 74 -12.13 31.57 43.29
C ALA A 74 -12.40 31.79 41.79
N VAL A 75 -11.41 32.30 41.05
CA VAL A 75 -11.51 32.59 39.61
C VAL A 75 -11.73 31.31 38.82
N VAL A 76 -11.01 30.23 39.15
CA VAL A 76 -11.19 28.95 38.44
C VAL A 76 -12.60 28.39 38.70
N ALA A 77 -13.19 28.60 39.88
CA ALA A 77 -14.51 28.05 40.22
C ALA A 77 -15.59 28.75 39.42
N GLN A 78 -15.48 30.07 39.30
CA GLN A 78 -16.36 30.87 38.44
C GLN A 78 -16.25 30.43 36.98
N GLY A 79 -15.03 30.16 36.49
CA GLY A 79 -14.79 29.64 35.14
C GLY A 79 -15.47 28.29 34.92
N LEU A 80 -15.33 27.35 35.85
CA LEU A 80 -15.96 26.03 35.78
C LEU A 80 -17.49 26.10 35.89
N ALA A 81 -18.03 26.96 36.76
CA ALA A 81 -19.47 27.14 36.90
C ALA A 81 -20.09 27.68 35.61
N LYS A 82 -19.47 28.70 35.01
CA LYS A 82 -19.89 29.25 33.72
C LYS A 82 -19.80 28.20 32.61
N ALA A 83 -18.73 27.40 32.57
CA ALA A 83 -18.60 26.29 31.63
C ALA A 83 -19.71 25.25 31.81
N ALA A 84 -20.05 24.92 33.07
CA ALA A 84 -21.12 23.98 33.38
C ALA A 84 -22.48 24.49 32.89
N THR A 85 -22.81 25.75 33.15
CA THR A 85 -24.06 26.39 32.68
C THR A 85 -24.16 26.37 31.16
N LEU A 86 -23.08 26.73 30.45
CA LEU A 86 -23.04 26.69 28.98
C LEU A 86 -23.22 25.26 28.43
N LEU A 87 -22.55 24.28 29.03
CA LEU A 87 -22.63 22.88 28.58
C LEU A 87 -23.95 22.19 28.98
N ALA A 88 -24.63 22.68 30.01
CA ALA A 88 -25.95 22.22 30.43
C ALA A 88 -27.07 22.83 29.58
N GLY A 89 -26.85 24.02 29.03
CA GLY A 89 -27.82 24.80 28.26
C GLY A 89 -28.40 24.08 27.03
N ARG A 90 -29.49 24.65 26.51
CA ARG A 90 -30.12 24.24 25.24
C ARG A 90 -30.25 25.45 24.32
N TYR A 91 -29.99 25.24 23.03
CA TYR A 91 -29.82 26.30 22.05
C TYR A 91 -30.74 26.08 20.85
N GLN A 92 -31.19 27.16 20.21
CA GLN A 92 -31.99 27.07 18.96
C GLN A 92 -31.12 26.67 17.77
N TRP A 93 -29.86 27.13 17.74
CA TRP A 93 -28.94 26.89 16.65
C TRP A 93 -27.53 26.70 17.18
N VAL A 94 -26.88 25.62 16.76
CA VAL A 94 -25.49 25.30 17.07
C VAL A 94 -24.71 25.24 15.76
N ILE A 95 -23.66 26.06 15.62
CA ILE A 95 -22.83 26.10 14.42
C ILE A 95 -21.38 25.96 14.81
N THR A 96 -20.66 25.03 14.19
CA THR A 96 -19.23 24.90 14.47
C THR A 96 -18.48 24.08 13.41
N ASN A 97 -17.15 24.13 13.47
CA ASN A 97 -16.25 23.17 12.85
C ASN A 97 -15.71 22.26 13.95
N VAL A 98 -16.09 20.99 13.95
CA VAL A 98 -15.80 20.07 15.05
C VAL A 98 -14.36 19.54 14.99
N PRO A 99 -13.76 19.08 16.10
CA PRO A 99 -12.44 18.47 16.07
C PRO A 99 -12.46 17.09 15.38
N TYR A 100 -11.44 16.79 14.58
CA TYR A 100 -11.32 15.54 13.81
C TYR A 100 -10.28 14.61 14.46
N LEU A 101 -10.70 13.43 14.90
CA LEU A 101 -9.78 12.45 15.47
C LEU A 101 -10.37 11.03 15.39
N ALA A 102 -9.84 10.25 14.46
CA ALA A 102 -10.22 8.86 14.27
C ALA A 102 -9.99 8.03 15.55
N ARG A 103 -10.90 7.09 15.85
CA ARG A 103 -10.89 6.28 17.09
C ARG A 103 -9.54 5.65 17.42
N GLY A 104 -8.82 5.14 16.41
CA GLY A 104 -7.51 4.50 16.61
C GLY A 104 -6.39 5.42 17.09
N LYS A 105 -6.59 6.75 17.01
CA LYS A 105 -5.65 7.77 17.51
C LYS A 105 -6.07 8.37 18.85
N GLN A 106 -7.22 7.96 19.40
CA GLN A 106 -7.72 8.46 20.67
C GLN A 106 -6.99 7.76 21.82
N ASN A 107 -6.71 8.50 22.91
CA ASN A 107 -6.27 7.87 24.14
C ASN A 107 -7.40 7.02 24.75
N GLU A 108 -7.03 6.15 25.69
CA GLU A 108 -7.98 5.22 26.32
C GLU A 108 -9.17 5.92 26.97
N ARG A 109 -8.93 6.99 27.74
CA ARG A 109 -9.97 7.74 28.44
C ARG A 109 -11.05 8.30 27.51
N LEU A 110 -10.64 8.96 26.41
CA LEU A 110 -11.55 9.52 25.41
C LEU A 110 -12.30 8.42 24.66
N ARG A 111 -11.58 7.37 24.26
CA ARG A 111 -12.15 6.22 23.54
C ARG A 111 -13.25 5.56 24.36
N ASP A 112 -13.01 5.32 25.64
CA ASP A 112 -13.94 4.66 26.54
C ASP A 112 -15.16 5.55 26.84
N PHE A 113 -14.95 6.86 26.98
CA PHE A 113 -16.04 7.82 27.10
C PHE A 113 -16.94 7.81 25.85
N CYS A 114 -16.35 7.91 24.65
CA CYS A 114 -17.07 7.87 23.38
C CYS A 114 -17.82 6.55 23.19
N GLU A 115 -17.21 5.41 23.53
CA GLU A 115 -17.84 4.09 23.48
C GLU A 115 -19.07 4.02 24.40
N LYS A 116 -18.95 4.52 25.63
CA LYS A 116 -20.00 4.46 26.65
C LYS A 116 -21.18 5.39 26.34
N HIS A 117 -20.90 6.63 25.92
CA HIS A 117 -21.92 7.67 25.80
C HIS A 117 -22.41 7.90 24.36
N TYR A 118 -21.59 7.55 23.36
CA TYR A 118 -21.83 7.82 21.94
C TYR A 118 -21.52 6.59 21.07
N SER A 119 -21.96 5.40 21.52
CA SER A 119 -21.60 4.11 20.94
C SER A 119 -21.84 3.97 19.43
N ALA A 120 -22.85 4.65 18.88
CA ALA A 120 -23.12 4.69 17.45
C ALA A 120 -22.14 5.61 16.69
N ALA A 121 -21.73 6.73 17.28
CA ALA A 121 -20.90 7.77 16.66
C ALA A 121 -19.40 7.63 16.95
N LYS A 122 -19.00 6.71 17.83
CA LYS A 122 -17.64 6.55 18.42
C LYS A 122 -16.45 6.40 17.46
N ASN A 123 -16.67 6.16 16.17
CA ASN A 123 -15.60 5.82 15.24
C ASN A 123 -14.75 7.04 14.81
N ASP A 124 -15.29 8.24 14.95
CA ASP A 124 -14.56 9.50 14.83
C ASP A 124 -15.07 10.51 15.87
N LEU A 125 -14.17 11.33 16.39
CA LEU A 125 -14.53 12.41 17.30
C LEU A 125 -15.48 13.42 16.64
N ALA A 126 -15.36 13.66 15.34
CA ALA A 126 -16.23 14.57 14.61
C ALA A 126 -17.70 14.11 14.62
N THR A 127 -17.96 12.81 14.48
CA THR A 127 -19.33 12.26 14.53
C THR A 127 -19.88 12.25 15.95
N VAL A 128 -19.03 12.05 16.96
CA VAL A 128 -19.42 12.20 18.37
C VAL A 128 -19.86 13.64 18.65
N PHE A 129 -19.14 14.63 18.12
CA PHE A 129 -19.52 16.03 18.27
C PHE A 129 -20.80 16.39 17.51
N LEU A 130 -21.06 15.82 16.33
CA LEU A 130 -22.36 16.01 15.66
C LEU A 130 -23.51 15.56 16.57
N ASP A 131 -23.37 14.39 17.20
CA ASP A 131 -24.36 13.87 18.15
C ASP A 131 -24.49 14.79 19.38
N ARG A 132 -23.36 15.27 19.93
CA ARG A 132 -23.34 16.20 21.06
C ARG A 132 -23.96 17.55 20.73
N CYS A 133 -23.73 18.10 19.54
CA CYS A 133 -24.31 19.36 19.09
C CYS A 133 -25.83 19.26 18.94
N LEU A 134 -26.35 18.15 18.42
CA LEU A 134 -27.78 17.88 18.42
C LEU A 134 -28.34 17.78 19.85
N GLU A 135 -27.61 17.18 20.80
CA GLU A 135 -28.01 17.18 22.21
C GLU A 135 -28.05 18.57 22.86
N LEU A 136 -27.24 19.51 22.37
CA LEU A 136 -27.26 20.91 22.79
C LEU A 136 -28.43 21.67 22.17
N CYS A 137 -29.05 21.18 21.10
CA CYS A 137 -30.24 21.81 20.53
C CYS A 137 -31.49 21.57 21.39
N VAL A 138 -32.40 22.55 21.42
CA VAL A 138 -33.81 22.33 21.78
C VAL A 138 -34.48 21.42 20.73
N GLU A 139 -35.64 20.85 21.04
CA GLU A 139 -36.43 20.10 20.03
C GLU A 139 -36.77 21.04 18.85
N GLY A 140 -36.55 20.58 17.62
CA GLY A 140 -36.64 21.38 16.40
C GLY A 140 -35.48 22.36 16.17
N GLY A 141 -34.58 22.54 17.15
CA GLY A 141 -33.36 23.33 17.00
C GLY A 141 -32.35 22.68 16.04
N THR A 142 -31.53 23.49 15.38
CA THR A 142 -30.67 23.05 14.27
C THR A 142 -29.19 23.02 14.66
N SER A 143 -28.47 22.01 14.18
CA SER A 143 -27.01 21.94 14.19
C SER A 143 -26.47 22.03 12.77
N SER A 144 -25.61 23.01 12.51
CA SER A 144 -24.93 23.23 11.22
C SER A 144 -23.42 23.04 11.39
N ILE A 145 -22.87 21.95 10.88
CA ILE A 145 -21.52 21.50 11.25
C ILE A 145 -20.65 21.19 10.03
N VAL A 146 -19.39 21.63 10.09
CA VAL A 146 -18.33 21.20 9.18
C VAL A 146 -17.62 19.98 9.75
N LEU A 147 -17.57 18.88 8.98
CA LEU A 147 -17.00 17.58 9.39
C LEU A 147 -16.54 16.73 8.20
N PRO A 148 -15.78 15.63 8.40
CA PRO A 148 -15.40 14.71 7.32
C PRO A 148 -16.62 14.01 6.70
N GLN A 149 -16.57 13.66 5.41
CA GLN A 149 -17.74 13.08 4.72
C GLN A 149 -17.85 11.55 4.78
N ASN A 150 -16.77 10.85 5.15
CA ASN A 150 -16.68 9.38 5.01
C ASN A 150 -17.78 8.62 5.79
N TRP A 151 -18.30 9.19 6.88
CA TRP A 151 -19.37 8.58 7.65
C TRP A 151 -20.71 8.54 6.93
N LEU A 152 -20.88 9.26 5.80
CA LEU A 152 -22.07 9.14 4.96
C LEU A 152 -22.17 7.78 4.27
N PHE A 153 -21.04 7.06 4.09
CA PHE A 153 -21.05 5.82 3.32
C PHE A 153 -20.29 4.64 3.92
N LEU A 154 -19.31 4.85 4.80
CA LEU A 154 -18.56 3.74 5.38
C LEU A 154 -19.43 2.86 6.30
N THR A 155 -19.30 1.54 6.17
CA THR A 155 -20.10 0.54 6.92
C THR A 155 -20.02 0.70 8.43
N SER A 156 -18.86 1.11 8.96
CA SER A 156 -18.66 1.33 10.40
C SER A 156 -19.61 2.37 11.00
N TYR A 157 -20.16 3.27 10.18
CA TYR A 157 -21.11 4.31 10.60
C TYR A 157 -22.58 3.97 10.28
N LYS A 158 -22.88 2.75 9.81
CA LYS A 158 -24.26 2.32 9.48
C LYS A 158 -25.25 2.63 10.61
N LYS A 159 -24.93 2.17 11.83
CA LYS A 159 -25.79 2.39 13.01
C LYS A 159 -25.98 3.87 13.34
N PHE A 160 -24.98 4.71 13.08
CA PHE A 160 -25.07 6.15 13.30
C PHE A 160 -26.00 6.80 12.29
N ARG A 161 -25.88 6.47 11.00
CA ARG A 161 -26.78 6.95 9.96
C ARG A 161 -28.23 6.53 10.23
N GLU A 162 -28.46 5.25 10.56
CA GLU A 162 -29.78 4.75 10.93
C GLU A 162 -30.37 5.50 12.13
N LYS A 163 -29.55 5.79 13.16
CA LYS A 163 -29.97 6.57 14.33
C LYS A 163 -30.44 7.96 13.90
N LEU A 164 -29.62 8.71 13.15
CA LEU A 164 -29.92 10.07 12.75
C LEU A 164 -31.09 10.15 11.77
N LEU A 165 -31.17 9.25 10.78
CA LEU A 165 -32.27 9.22 9.80
C LEU A 165 -33.62 8.94 10.45
N LYS A 166 -33.66 8.21 11.57
CA LYS A 166 -34.90 7.88 12.29
C LYS A 166 -35.32 8.97 13.29
N ASN A 167 -34.37 9.65 13.90
CA ASN A 167 -34.64 10.51 15.05
C ASN A 167 -34.56 12.02 14.74
N ASP A 168 -33.86 12.41 13.68
CA ASP A 168 -33.54 13.81 13.38
C ASP A 168 -33.99 14.19 11.98
N THR A 169 -34.23 15.47 11.74
CA THR A 169 -34.64 16.00 10.43
C THR A 169 -33.42 16.49 9.68
N TRP A 170 -33.13 15.89 8.53
CA TRP A 170 -31.99 16.27 7.69
C TRP A 170 -32.40 17.34 6.69
N HIS A 171 -31.67 18.45 6.66
CA HIS A 171 -31.99 19.58 5.79
C HIS A 171 -31.04 19.68 4.60
N LEU A 172 -29.75 19.87 4.87
CA LEU A 172 -28.73 20.16 3.85
C LEU A 172 -27.49 19.30 4.04
N ILE A 173 -26.98 18.75 2.94
CA ILE A 173 -25.66 18.16 2.82
C ILE A 173 -24.91 18.86 1.68
N ALA A 174 -23.93 19.70 2.00
CA ALA A 174 -23.02 20.27 1.02
C ALA A 174 -21.69 19.51 1.06
N ARG A 175 -21.43 18.70 0.03
CA ARG A 175 -20.16 17.97 -0.12
C ARG A 175 -19.12 18.90 -0.71
N LEU A 176 -18.06 19.16 0.05
CA LEU A 176 -16.99 20.07 -0.35
C LEU A 176 -15.79 19.30 -0.93
N GLY A 177 -15.63 18.02 -0.62
CA GLY A 177 -14.51 17.21 -1.11
C GLY A 177 -13.15 17.64 -0.53
N PRO A 178 -12.03 17.26 -1.17
CA PRO A 178 -10.69 17.63 -0.72
C PRO A 178 -10.43 19.12 -0.98
N GLN A 179 -9.40 19.68 -0.35
CA GLN A 179 -8.95 21.07 -0.58
C GLN A 179 -10.03 22.14 -0.31
N ALA A 180 -10.95 21.85 0.62
CA ALA A 180 -11.99 22.78 1.04
C ALA A 180 -11.48 23.92 1.96
N PHE A 181 -10.28 23.79 2.53
CA PHE A 181 -9.65 24.80 3.39
C PHE A 181 -8.48 25.48 2.66
N GLN A 182 -8.22 26.75 3.01
CA GLN A 182 -7.11 27.55 2.46
C GLN A 182 -5.73 27.13 3.03
N THR A 183 -5.71 26.46 4.19
CA THR A 183 -4.48 25.97 4.81
C THR A 183 -4.09 24.60 4.25
N PRO A 184 -2.79 24.22 4.29
CA PRO A 184 -2.30 22.91 3.84
C PRO A 184 -2.70 21.76 4.79
N MET A 185 -3.99 21.66 5.13
CA MET A 185 -4.60 20.41 5.60
C MET A 185 -4.90 19.56 4.37
N TRP A 186 -3.96 18.67 4.03
CA TRP A 186 -4.02 17.85 2.82
C TRP A 186 -5.16 16.80 2.86
N ASP A 187 -5.91 16.74 1.75
CA ASP A 187 -6.68 15.61 1.19
C ASP A 187 -7.74 14.86 2.04
N PHE A 188 -8.33 15.51 3.05
CA PHE A 188 -9.56 14.98 3.66
C PHE A 188 -10.78 15.50 2.91
N ASN A 189 -11.70 14.60 2.59
CA ASN A 189 -12.98 15.00 2.02
C ASN A 189 -13.91 15.53 3.12
N VAL A 190 -14.30 16.80 3.01
CA VAL A 190 -15.07 17.55 4.01
C VAL A 190 -16.47 17.85 3.50
N GLN A 191 -17.42 18.05 4.42
CA GLN A 191 -18.77 18.48 4.12
C GLN A 191 -19.28 19.51 5.14
N LEU A 192 -20.31 20.25 4.76
CA LEU A 192 -21.19 21.00 5.66
C LEU A 192 -22.53 20.28 5.75
N ILE A 193 -23.01 20.04 6.96
CA ILE A 193 -24.31 19.38 7.18
C ILE A 193 -25.20 20.20 8.10
N SER A 194 -26.52 20.23 7.85
CA SER A 194 -27.50 20.85 8.73
C SER A 194 -28.63 19.88 9.09
N LEU A 195 -28.79 19.60 10.38
CA LEU A 195 -29.81 18.69 10.93
C LEU A 195 -30.57 19.41 12.05
N SER A 196 -31.88 19.20 12.15
CA SER A 196 -32.65 19.56 13.34
C SER A 196 -32.84 18.37 14.26
N ARG A 197 -32.74 18.63 15.56
CA ARG A 197 -33.05 17.66 16.61
C ARG A 197 -34.53 17.31 16.55
N GLY A 198 -34.83 16.01 16.47
CA GLY A 198 -36.21 15.54 16.41
C GLY A 198 -36.75 15.48 14.99
N ASN A 199 -37.85 14.74 14.84
CA ASN A 199 -38.54 14.57 13.57
C ASN A 199 -40.01 14.97 13.71
N SER A 200 -40.45 15.97 12.94
CA SER A 200 -41.82 16.50 12.96
C SER A 200 -42.87 15.47 12.52
N THR A 201 -42.46 14.42 11.80
CA THR A 201 -43.35 13.34 11.34
C THR A 201 -43.98 12.51 12.47
N LYS A 202 -43.48 12.59 13.71
CA LYS A 202 -44.12 11.93 14.86
C LYS A 202 -45.34 12.67 15.41
N GLU A 203 -45.53 13.95 15.09
CA GLU A 203 -46.65 14.76 15.62
C GLU A 203 -47.87 14.79 14.69
N SER A 204 -47.72 14.41 13.42
CA SER A 204 -48.80 14.49 12.40
C SER A 204 -49.76 13.30 12.39
N GLY A 205 -49.94 12.61 13.51
CA GLY A 205 -50.93 11.53 13.69
C GLY A 205 -52.35 12.02 13.96
N GLY A 206 -52.75 13.15 13.37
CA GLY A 206 -54.13 13.65 13.44
C GLY A 206 -55.05 12.81 12.56
N LEU A 207 -56.29 12.57 13.02
CA LEU A 207 -57.30 11.66 12.45
C LEU A 207 -57.66 11.88 10.96
N PHE A 208 -57.10 12.88 10.27
CA PHE A 208 -57.40 13.27 8.89
C PHE A 208 -56.17 13.78 8.08
N GLY A 209 -54.94 13.49 8.49
CA GLY A 209 -53.74 13.90 7.75
C GLY A 209 -53.31 12.85 6.71
N ASP A 210 -53.26 13.23 5.44
CA ASP A 210 -52.65 12.40 4.38
C ASP A 210 -51.23 11.99 4.77
N VAL A 211 -50.99 10.68 4.85
CA VAL A 211 -49.68 10.07 5.09
C VAL A 211 -48.86 10.20 3.81
N ASN A 212 -48.38 11.39 3.44
CA ASN A 212 -47.64 11.51 2.18
C ASN A 212 -46.71 12.72 1.96
N ASP A 213 -46.00 13.22 2.98
CA ASP A 213 -44.83 14.08 2.73
C ASP A 213 -43.62 13.62 3.57
N GLY A 214 -42.82 12.71 3.01
CA GLY A 214 -41.54 12.34 3.61
C GLY A 214 -40.57 13.50 3.59
N ASN A 215 -39.85 13.75 4.70
CA ASN A 215 -38.83 14.79 4.75
C ASN A 215 -37.81 14.63 3.61
N LEU A 216 -37.47 15.73 2.94
CA LEU A 216 -36.52 15.73 1.83
C LEU A 216 -35.17 16.29 2.27
N ILE A 217 -34.11 15.52 2.02
CA ILE A 217 -32.73 15.97 2.17
C ILE A 217 -32.35 16.77 0.92
N ARG A 218 -31.89 18.00 1.10
CA ARG A 218 -31.28 18.81 0.06
C ARG A 218 -29.78 18.59 0.02
N GLY A 219 -29.20 18.52 -1.16
CA GLY A 219 -27.77 18.32 -1.31
C GLY A 219 -27.17 19.10 -2.46
N VAL A 220 -25.93 19.52 -2.25
CA VAL A 220 -25.09 20.19 -3.25
C VAL A 220 -23.72 19.50 -3.23
N ASP A 221 -23.14 19.24 -4.39
CA ASP A 221 -21.82 18.63 -4.49
C ASP A 221 -20.87 19.56 -5.26
N VAL A 222 -19.89 20.10 -4.54
CA VAL A 222 -18.82 20.95 -5.08
C VAL A 222 -17.45 20.31 -4.81
N SER A 223 -17.39 18.98 -4.82
CA SER A 223 -16.13 18.27 -4.57
C SER A 223 -15.11 18.42 -5.70
N GLU A 224 -15.56 18.67 -6.93
CA GLU A 224 -14.73 18.69 -8.15
C GLU A 224 -13.68 19.83 -8.21
N PRO A 225 -13.98 21.10 -7.87
CA PRO A 225 -12.98 22.16 -7.94
C PRO A 225 -11.80 21.94 -7.00
N ARG A 226 -10.65 22.51 -7.34
CA ARG A 226 -9.38 22.30 -6.61
C ARG A 226 -9.02 23.46 -5.68
N THR A 227 -9.85 24.50 -5.63
CA THR A 227 -9.61 25.63 -4.72
C THR A 227 -10.82 25.93 -3.86
N ALA A 228 -10.57 26.34 -2.62
CA ALA A 228 -11.62 26.79 -1.72
C ALA A 228 -12.44 27.95 -2.31
N ALA A 229 -11.82 28.82 -3.13
CA ALA A 229 -12.49 29.94 -3.79
C ALA A 229 -13.48 29.46 -4.86
N GLU A 230 -13.10 28.53 -5.72
CA GLU A 230 -14.00 27.95 -6.72
C GLU A 230 -15.14 27.19 -6.07
N LYS A 231 -14.87 26.41 -5.00
CA LYS A 231 -15.92 25.72 -4.23
C LYS A 231 -16.92 26.71 -3.63
N ALA A 232 -16.43 27.81 -3.04
CA ALA A 232 -17.28 28.85 -2.49
C ALA A 232 -18.15 29.52 -3.57
N ALA A 233 -17.61 29.76 -4.76
CA ALA A 233 -18.37 30.29 -5.89
C ALA A 233 -19.44 29.29 -6.36
N GLN A 234 -19.11 28.01 -6.49
CA GLN A 234 -20.06 26.98 -6.93
C GLN A 234 -21.18 26.73 -5.92
N LEU A 235 -20.92 26.83 -4.61
CA LEU A 235 -21.99 26.70 -3.59
C LEU A 235 -23.15 27.68 -3.80
N LEU A 236 -22.92 28.81 -4.49
CA LEU A 236 -23.94 29.81 -4.78
C LEU A 236 -24.75 29.51 -6.05
N THR A 237 -24.23 28.68 -6.95
CA THR A 237 -24.78 28.49 -8.31
C THR A 237 -25.15 27.04 -8.64
N GLU A 238 -24.58 26.07 -7.93
CA GLU A 238 -24.75 24.64 -8.20
C GLU A 238 -26.18 24.16 -7.95
N GLU A 239 -26.63 23.16 -8.71
CA GLU A 239 -27.98 22.63 -8.59
C GLU A 239 -28.20 21.92 -7.24
N VAL A 240 -29.30 22.28 -6.56
CA VAL A 240 -29.70 21.62 -5.32
C VAL A 240 -30.47 20.33 -5.65
N LYS A 241 -29.82 19.19 -5.43
CA LYS A 241 -30.44 17.87 -5.53
C LYS A 241 -31.33 17.59 -4.32
N SER A 242 -32.35 16.76 -4.51
CA SER A 242 -33.34 16.42 -3.48
C SER A 242 -33.61 14.92 -3.43
N VAL A 243 -33.51 14.33 -2.24
CA VAL A 243 -33.81 12.91 -2.00
C VAL A 243 -34.68 12.72 -0.77
N GLU A 244 -35.48 11.67 -0.73
CA GLU A 244 -36.31 11.35 0.44
C GLU A 244 -35.46 10.75 1.57
N GLN A 245 -35.55 11.33 2.77
CA GLN A 245 -34.82 10.87 3.96
C GLN A 245 -35.18 9.42 4.30
N ALA A 246 -36.47 9.07 4.26
CA ALA A 246 -36.94 7.74 4.62
C ALA A 246 -36.35 6.66 3.70
N LYS A 247 -36.20 6.95 2.40
CA LYS A 247 -35.63 6.01 1.42
C LYS A 247 -34.14 5.75 1.63
N GLN A 248 -33.40 6.67 2.25
CA GLN A 248 -31.99 6.46 2.56
C GLN A 248 -31.75 5.27 3.52
N LEU A 249 -32.74 4.88 4.32
CA LEU A 249 -32.65 3.71 5.21
C LEU A 249 -32.57 2.37 4.45
N VAL A 250 -33.09 2.32 3.22
CA VAL A 250 -33.15 1.11 2.40
C VAL A 250 -31.86 0.92 1.59
N ASN A 251 -31.10 1.99 1.37
CA ASN A 251 -29.80 1.93 0.71
C ASN A 251 -28.88 0.89 1.40
N PRO A 252 -28.01 0.18 0.66
CA PRO A 252 -27.02 -0.71 1.25
C PRO A 252 -26.21 0.01 2.33
N ASP A 253 -26.13 -0.57 3.53
CA ASP A 253 -25.56 0.06 4.74
C ASP A 253 -26.20 1.41 5.17
N ALA A 254 -27.41 1.73 4.73
CA ALA A 254 -28.04 3.04 4.90
C ALA A 254 -27.14 4.21 4.44
N ARG A 255 -26.43 4.03 3.32
CA ARG A 255 -25.57 5.07 2.72
C ARG A 255 -26.40 6.28 2.30
N ILE A 256 -25.83 7.48 2.47
CA ILE A 256 -26.50 8.72 2.05
C ILE A 256 -26.04 9.11 0.64
N THR A 257 -26.99 9.17 -0.30
CA THR A 257 -26.77 9.55 -1.70
C THR A 257 -27.59 10.78 -2.05
N LEU A 258 -27.08 11.62 -2.97
CA LEU A 258 -27.82 12.78 -3.50
C LEU A 258 -28.52 12.48 -4.83
N GLU A 259 -28.40 11.24 -5.30
CA GLU A 259 -29.00 10.75 -6.54
C GLU A 259 -30.22 9.87 -6.23
N LYS A 260 -31.13 9.77 -7.21
CA LYS A 260 -32.31 8.90 -7.11
C LYS A 260 -31.88 7.43 -7.00
N GLU A 261 -32.73 6.65 -6.35
CA GLU A 261 -32.54 5.22 -6.09
C GLU A 261 -32.10 4.48 -7.36
N ILE A 262 -31.07 3.65 -7.23
CA ILE A 262 -30.70 2.73 -8.30
C ILE A 262 -31.51 1.46 -8.09
N SER A 263 -32.56 1.29 -8.89
CA SER A 263 -33.34 0.06 -8.89
C SER A 263 -32.55 -1.09 -9.54
N GLY A 264 -32.61 -2.28 -8.96
CA GLY A 264 -32.02 -3.50 -9.52
C GLY A 264 -31.33 -4.40 -8.49
N SER A 265 -30.91 -5.58 -8.94
CA SER A 265 -30.08 -6.50 -8.16
C SER A 265 -28.69 -5.92 -7.92
N LEU A 266 -28.10 -6.27 -6.79
CA LEU A 266 -26.71 -5.91 -6.48
C LEU A 266 -25.76 -7.01 -6.94
N LEU A 267 -24.52 -6.65 -7.28
CA LEU A 267 -23.46 -7.61 -7.58
C LEU A 267 -23.23 -8.61 -6.43
N SER A 268 -23.52 -8.23 -5.18
CA SER A 268 -23.43 -9.08 -4.00
C SER A 268 -24.38 -10.28 -4.00
N GLU A 269 -25.41 -10.28 -4.85
CA GLU A 269 -26.25 -11.46 -5.08
C GLU A 269 -25.45 -12.56 -5.80
N TYR A 270 -24.53 -12.19 -6.70
CA TYR A 270 -23.80 -13.08 -7.61
C TYR A 270 -22.33 -13.30 -7.24
N ALA A 271 -21.74 -12.41 -6.42
CA ALA A 271 -20.33 -12.46 -6.05
C ALA A 271 -20.07 -11.99 -4.62
N GLU A 272 -18.88 -12.31 -4.11
CA GLU A 272 -18.32 -11.81 -2.86
C GLU A 272 -17.03 -11.02 -3.14
N SER A 273 -16.64 -10.13 -2.24
CA SER A 273 -15.39 -9.36 -2.38
C SER A 273 -14.46 -9.61 -1.20
N LEU A 274 -13.33 -10.25 -1.45
CA LEU A 274 -12.42 -10.81 -0.46
C LEU A 274 -11.11 -10.03 -0.46
N VAL A 275 -10.73 -9.48 0.69
CA VAL A 275 -9.46 -8.73 0.86
C VAL A 275 -8.27 -9.68 1.03
N GLY A 276 -7.10 -9.27 0.53
CA GLY A 276 -5.86 -10.04 0.59
C GLY A 276 -5.11 -9.97 1.92
N ILE A 277 -3.86 -10.43 1.87
CA ILE A 277 -2.97 -10.65 3.02
C ILE A 277 -2.32 -9.33 3.47
N GLN A 278 -2.20 -9.15 4.78
CA GLN A 278 -1.34 -8.14 5.39
C GLN A 278 -0.11 -8.80 6.01
N THR A 279 1.08 -8.49 5.47
CA THR A 279 2.35 -9.06 5.97
C THR A 279 2.85 -8.37 7.24
N GLY A 280 2.57 -7.07 7.42
CA GLY A 280 3.09 -6.24 8.52
C GLY A 280 4.59 -5.95 8.47
N ASP A 281 5.34 -6.72 7.70
CA ASP A 281 6.74 -6.50 7.37
C ASP A 281 7.03 -6.90 5.92
N TYR A 282 6.51 -6.09 4.98
CA TYR A 282 6.61 -6.39 3.56
C TYR A 282 8.03 -6.73 3.08
N PRO A 283 9.10 -5.97 3.42
CA PRO A 283 10.45 -6.29 2.95
C PRO A 283 11.02 -7.62 3.45
N GLN A 284 10.49 -8.20 4.53
CA GLN A 284 10.91 -9.51 5.05
C GLN A 284 10.19 -10.67 4.36
N PHE A 285 8.96 -10.45 3.89
CA PHE A 285 8.07 -11.53 3.45
C PHE A 285 7.66 -11.45 1.99
N ALA A 286 8.07 -10.42 1.25
CA ALA A 286 7.81 -10.28 -0.17
C ALA A 286 9.07 -9.86 -0.92
N ALA A 287 9.29 -10.48 -2.07
CA ALA A 287 10.39 -10.20 -2.98
C ALA A 287 9.88 -10.23 -4.42
N LYS A 288 10.60 -9.60 -5.35
CA LYS A 288 10.32 -9.84 -6.76
C LYS A 288 10.68 -11.27 -7.11
N PHE A 289 9.92 -11.92 -7.97
CA PHE A 289 10.13 -13.35 -8.25
C PHE A 289 11.50 -13.64 -8.85
N TRP A 290 12.09 -12.66 -9.55
CA TRP A 290 13.44 -12.77 -10.12
C TRP A 290 14.57 -12.47 -9.12
N GLU A 291 14.24 -12.18 -7.86
CA GLU A 291 15.22 -12.05 -6.77
C GLU A 291 15.48 -13.39 -6.06
N ILE A 292 14.65 -14.40 -6.31
CA ILE A 292 14.66 -15.69 -5.62
C ILE A 292 14.92 -16.81 -6.64
N ASP A 293 15.48 -17.92 -6.18
CA ASP A 293 15.86 -19.03 -7.05
C ASP A 293 14.64 -19.75 -7.66
N GLU A 294 13.76 -20.25 -6.78
CA GLU A 294 12.55 -20.96 -7.19
C GLU A 294 11.35 -20.63 -6.31
N ILE A 295 10.18 -20.58 -6.94
CA ILE A 295 8.86 -20.39 -6.30
C ILE A 295 8.33 -21.75 -5.82
N SER A 296 9.16 -22.47 -5.07
CA SER A 296 8.90 -23.83 -4.58
C SER A 296 9.44 -24.05 -3.15
N SER A 297 10.31 -23.15 -2.68
CA SER A 297 11.01 -23.22 -1.38
C SER A 297 10.36 -22.36 -0.29
N GLY A 298 9.05 -22.52 -0.09
CA GLY A 298 8.26 -21.71 0.86
C GLY A 298 7.76 -20.38 0.30
N TRP A 299 8.20 -20.01 -0.90
CA TRP A 299 7.67 -18.91 -1.69
C TRP A 299 6.44 -19.33 -2.49
N GLU A 300 5.48 -18.42 -2.60
CA GLU A 300 4.30 -18.57 -3.45
C GLU A 300 4.04 -17.30 -4.25
N TYR A 301 3.40 -17.41 -5.42
CA TYR A 301 3.01 -16.27 -6.25
C TYR A 301 2.15 -15.26 -5.47
N TYR A 302 2.47 -13.97 -5.60
CA TYR A 302 1.85 -12.89 -4.85
C TYR A 302 1.46 -11.70 -5.74
N GLU A 303 0.17 -11.52 -5.98
CA GLU A 303 -0.37 -10.43 -6.79
C GLU A 303 -0.47 -9.11 -6.02
N ARG A 304 -0.16 -8.01 -6.71
CA ARG A 304 -0.26 -6.65 -6.17
C ARG A 304 -0.83 -5.66 -7.18
N PRO A 305 -1.29 -4.47 -6.75
CA PRO A 305 -1.69 -3.43 -7.70
C PRO A 305 -0.51 -2.99 -8.57
N GLY A 306 -0.67 -3.00 -9.90
CA GLY A 306 0.22 -2.34 -10.85
C GLY A 306 -0.33 -0.99 -11.31
N ASP A 307 0.36 -0.31 -12.22
CA ASP A 307 -0.05 1.02 -12.68
C ASP A 307 -1.35 1.00 -13.50
N GLU A 308 -1.50 0.04 -14.41
CA GLU A 308 -2.67 -0.11 -15.29
C GLU A 308 -3.43 -1.42 -15.08
N THR A 309 -2.72 -2.49 -14.78
CA THR A 309 -3.28 -3.83 -14.50
C THR A 309 -2.73 -4.34 -13.18
N ILE A 310 -3.04 -5.59 -12.84
CA ILE A 310 -2.47 -6.22 -11.65
C ILE A 310 -1.06 -6.70 -11.94
N ASP A 311 -0.18 -6.42 -10.99
CA ASP A 311 1.23 -6.71 -11.07
C ASP A 311 1.51 -8.14 -10.58
N ARG A 312 2.02 -8.96 -11.49
CA ARG A 312 2.47 -10.34 -11.26
C ARG A 312 4.00 -10.41 -11.19
N THR A 313 4.61 -9.50 -10.44
CA THR A 313 6.08 -9.42 -10.27
C THR A 313 6.59 -10.04 -8.98
N GLU A 314 5.74 -10.41 -8.03
CA GLU A 314 6.16 -10.73 -6.65
C GLU A 314 5.89 -12.17 -6.21
N ALA A 315 6.64 -12.59 -5.21
CA ALA A 315 6.36 -13.79 -4.44
C ALA A 315 6.27 -13.42 -2.96
N ILE A 316 5.48 -14.19 -2.20
CA ILE A 316 5.35 -14.08 -0.74
C ILE A 316 6.00 -15.29 -0.07
N PHE A 317 6.83 -15.04 0.94
CA PHE A 317 7.42 -16.08 1.76
C PHE A 317 6.37 -16.56 2.77
N TRP A 318 5.69 -17.65 2.39
CA TRP A 318 4.46 -18.12 3.03
C TRP A 318 4.68 -19.24 4.02
N GLU A 319 5.56 -20.20 3.68
CA GLU A 319 5.92 -21.33 4.53
C GLU A 319 4.70 -22.12 5.05
N ASN A 320 3.67 -22.29 4.19
CA ASN A 320 2.44 -23.04 4.50
C ASN A 320 1.80 -22.64 5.85
N GLU A 321 1.82 -21.35 6.20
CA GLU A 321 1.24 -20.81 7.44
C GLU A 321 1.86 -21.35 8.73
N SER A 322 3.07 -21.90 8.63
CA SER A 322 3.81 -22.45 9.76
C SER A 322 5.11 -21.69 10.04
N GLY A 323 5.48 -20.77 9.16
CA GLY A 323 6.75 -20.07 9.22
C GLY A 323 6.70 -18.68 9.86
N ARG A 324 7.72 -17.89 9.54
CA ARG A 324 8.03 -16.61 10.21
C ARG A 324 6.92 -15.57 10.07
N LEU A 325 6.20 -15.56 8.95
CA LEU A 325 5.09 -14.65 8.75
C LEU A 325 3.96 -14.92 9.75
N PHE A 326 3.61 -16.19 9.94
CA PHE A 326 2.52 -16.58 10.82
C PHE A 326 2.89 -16.31 12.29
N GLU A 327 4.12 -16.60 12.69
CA GLU A 327 4.65 -16.29 14.02
C GLU A 327 4.64 -14.77 14.30
N LEU A 328 5.00 -13.94 13.31
CA LEU A 328 4.91 -12.48 13.45
C LEU A 328 3.45 -12.04 13.67
N VAL A 329 2.51 -12.56 12.87
CA VAL A 329 1.09 -12.22 12.99
C VAL A 329 0.55 -12.63 14.36
N LYS A 330 0.87 -13.85 14.81
CA LYS A 330 0.51 -14.37 16.13
C LYS A 330 1.07 -13.49 17.25
N ALA A 331 2.33 -13.07 17.16
CA ALA A 331 2.95 -12.17 18.13
C ALA A 331 2.31 -10.77 18.16
N LYS A 332 1.85 -10.25 17.01
CA LYS A 332 1.22 -8.92 16.92
C LYS A 332 -0.25 -8.89 17.35
N LEU A 333 -1.01 -9.95 17.05
CA LEU A 333 -2.48 -9.94 17.16
C LEU A 333 -3.04 -10.97 18.15
N GLY A 334 -2.20 -11.88 18.65
CA GLY A 334 -2.63 -13.07 19.38
C GLY A 334 -3.26 -14.13 18.45
N GLU A 335 -3.43 -15.35 18.97
CA GLU A 335 -3.94 -16.50 18.19
C GLU A 335 -5.32 -16.24 17.57
N ASN A 336 -6.22 -15.61 18.34
CA ASN A 336 -7.57 -15.30 17.87
C ASN A 336 -7.62 -14.15 16.86
N GLY A 337 -6.52 -13.42 16.66
CA GLY A 337 -6.42 -12.25 15.80
C GLY A 337 -5.89 -12.52 14.39
N ILE A 338 -5.41 -13.74 14.11
CA ILE A 338 -4.71 -14.09 12.87
C ILE A 338 -5.55 -13.79 11.61
N GLY A 339 -6.86 -14.09 11.64
CA GLY A 339 -7.80 -13.82 10.55
C GLY A 339 -8.00 -12.32 10.24
N ALA A 340 -7.42 -11.40 11.01
CA ALA A 340 -7.39 -9.99 10.66
C ALA A 340 -6.35 -9.67 9.57
N TRP A 341 -5.24 -10.40 9.52
CA TRP A 341 -4.15 -10.18 8.55
C TRP A 341 -4.04 -11.30 7.52
N ILE A 342 -4.32 -12.54 7.91
CA ILE A 342 -4.34 -13.67 7.00
C ILE A 342 -5.76 -13.87 6.46
N ARG A 343 -6.01 -13.35 5.25
CA ARG A 343 -7.33 -13.31 4.59
C ARG A 343 -7.23 -13.70 3.12
N GLY A 344 -8.38 -13.96 2.49
CA GLY A 344 -8.48 -14.29 1.06
C GLY A 344 -8.40 -15.79 0.75
N ARG A 345 -8.34 -16.65 1.78
CA ARG A 345 -8.27 -18.11 1.64
C ARG A 345 -9.36 -18.69 0.76
N GLU A 346 -10.55 -18.09 0.85
CA GLU A 346 -11.72 -18.52 0.10
C GLU A 346 -11.57 -18.29 -1.41
N ALA A 347 -10.68 -17.39 -1.83
CA ALA A 347 -10.38 -17.08 -3.23
C ALA A 347 -9.21 -17.91 -3.79
N TRP A 348 -8.24 -18.29 -2.97
CA TRP A 348 -7.03 -18.99 -3.46
C TRP A 348 -7.38 -20.28 -4.22
N GLY A 349 -6.70 -20.51 -5.34
CA GLY A 349 -6.98 -21.62 -6.27
C GLY A 349 -8.30 -21.54 -7.04
N LYS A 350 -9.02 -20.40 -7.01
CA LYS A 350 -10.26 -20.20 -7.77
C LYS A 350 -10.13 -19.03 -8.73
N HIS A 351 -10.88 -19.08 -9.83
CA HIS A 351 -11.00 -17.98 -10.77
C HIS A 351 -11.94 -16.89 -10.24
N GLY A 352 -11.55 -15.64 -10.43
CA GLY A 352 -12.32 -14.47 -10.04
C GLY A 352 -11.83 -13.21 -10.75
N ILE A 353 -12.18 -12.04 -10.22
CA ILE A 353 -11.68 -10.76 -10.72
C ILE A 353 -10.93 -10.06 -9.60
N SER A 354 -9.63 -9.85 -9.76
CA SER A 354 -8.86 -9.05 -8.82
C SER A 354 -9.00 -7.57 -9.19
N VAL A 355 -9.24 -6.75 -8.18
CA VAL A 355 -9.58 -5.32 -8.31
C VAL A 355 -8.69 -4.52 -7.39
N GLN A 356 -8.03 -3.50 -7.95
CA GLN A 356 -7.26 -2.54 -7.17
C GLN A 356 -8.18 -1.67 -6.30
N LEU A 357 -7.76 -1.34 -5.08
CA LEU A 357 -8.61 -0.55 -4.17
C LEU A 357 -8.37 0.97 -4.24
N MET A 358 -7.31 1.39 -4.92
CA MET A 358 -6.90 2.79 -5.04
C MET A 358 -7.43 3.41 -6.34
N ARG A 359 -7.89 4.66 -6.28
CA ARG A 359 -8.24 5.51 -7.44
C ARG A 359 -9.03 4.80 -8.55
N ASN A 360 -8.36 4.30 -9.59
CA ASN A 360 -8.97 3.83 -10.84
C ASN A 360 -9.52 2.40 -10.82
N LEU A 361 -9.50 1.72 -9.67
CA LEU A 361 -10.15 0.41 -9.46
C LEU A 361 -9.90 -0.60 -10.59
N ASN A 362 -8.69 -0.58 -11.16
CA ASN A 362 -8.36 -1.41 -12.32
C ASN A 362 -8.58 -2.88 -11.97
N ALA A 363 -9.19 -3.61 -12.90
CA ALA A 363 -9.54 -5.01 -12.73
C ALA A 363 -8.66 -5.89 -13.62
N SER A 364 -8.37 -7.11 -13.17
CA SER A 364 -7.73 -8.16 -13.97
C SER A 364 -8.35 -9.52 -13.64
N VAL A 365 -8.19 -10.47 -14.56
CA VAL A 365 -8.59 -11.85 -14.29
C VAL A 365 -7.69 -12.40 -13.19
N TYR A 366 -8.32 -12.94 -12.15
CA TYR A 366 -7.67 -13.56 -11.00
C TYR A 366 -7.73 -15.08 -11.13
N GLU A 367 -6.61 -15.72 -10.79
CA GLU A 367 -6.38 -17.15 -11.08
C GLU A 367 -6.03 -17.96 -9.85
N GLY A 368 -6.27 -17.40 -8.67
CA GLY A 368 -6.10 -18.13 -7.42
C GLY A 368 -4.76 -17.93 -6.72
N ALA A 369 -3.87 -17.05 -7.21
CA ALA A 369 -2.63 -16.69 -6.51
C ALA A 369 -2.90 -16.01 -5.16
N LYS A 370 -1.93 -15.99 -4.25
CA LYS A 370 -2.04 -15.13 -3.05
C LYS A 370 -1.95 -13.68 -3.48
N TYR A 371 -2.55 -12.76 -2.70
CA TYR A 371 -2.63 -11.36 -3.09
C TYR A 371 -2.61 -10.43 -1.89
N ASP A 372 -2.14 -9.20 -2.10
CA ASP A 372 -1.98 -8.19 -1.06
C ASP A 372 -3.30 -7.55 -0.63
N GLN A 373 -3.37 -7.08 0.62
CA GLN A 373 -4.51 -6.34 1.18
C GLN A 373 -4.93 -5.08 0.39
N THR A 374 -4.07 -4.57 -0.50
CA THR A 374 -4.38 -3.46 -1.40
C THR A 374 -5.14 -3.88 -2.66
N LEU A 375 -5.32 -5.20 -2.86
CA LEU A 375 -6.24 -5.81 -3.80
C LEU A 375 -7.44 -6.41 -3.06
N ALA A 376 -8.54 -6.55 -3.78
CA ALA A 376 -9.63 -7.44 -3.41
C ALA A 376 -10.02 -8.32 -4.60
N VAL A 377 -10.40 -9.56 -4.31
CA VAL A 377 -10.93 -10.48 -5.32
C VAL A 377 -12.44 -10.47 -5.25
N VAL A 378 -13.08 -10.05 -6.34
CA VAL A 378 -14.50 -10.29 -6.61
C VAL A 378 -14.63 -11.74 -7.06
N LEU A 379 -15.03 -12.60 -6.13
CA LEU A 379 -15.18 -14.04 -6.33
C LEU A 379 -16.63 -14.36 -6.71
N PRO A 380 -16.89 -14.90 -7.92
CA PRO A 380 -18.22 -15.35 -8.31
C PRO A 380 -18.72 -16.47 -7.40
N LYS A 381 -20.01 -16.46 -7.06
CA LYS A 381 -20.67 -17.57 -6.33
C LYS A 381 -20.93 -18.79 -7.21
N ASN A 382 -20.96 -18.58 -8.53
CA ASN A 382 -21.04 -19.62 -9.55
C ASN A 382 -20.09 -19.24 -10.72
N ASN A 383 -19.42 -20.22 -11.32
CA ASN A 383 -18.51 -20.04 -12.44
C ASN A 383 -19.20 -19.43 -13.67
N ASP A 384 -20.50 -19.68 -13.87
CA ASP A 384 -21.28 -19.08 -14.97
C ASP A 384 -21.32 -17.54 -14.90
N TYR A 385 -21.08 -16.96 -13.71
CA TYR A 385 -21.07 -15.51 -13.54
C TYR A 385 -19.70 -14.88 -13.81
N LEU A 386 -18.62 -15.65 -13.99
CA LEU A 386 -17.28 -15.10 -14.14
C LEU A 386 -17.16 -14.15 -15.34
N LEU A 387 -17.63 -14.58 -16.51
CA LEU A 387 -17.62 -13.81 -17.76
C LEU A 387 -18.45 -12.51 -17.69
N PRO A 388 -19.73 -12.51 -17.26
CA PRO A 388 -20.48 -11.27 -17.14
C PRO A 388 -19.94 -10.34 -16.05
N ILE A 389 -19.40 -10.87 -14.94
CA ILE A 389 -18.74 -10.06 -13.92
C ILE A 389 -17.45 -9.44 -14.48
N TRP A 390 -16.64 -10.19 -15.23
CA TRP A 390 -15.47 -9.65 -15.92
C TRP A 390 -15.85 -8.50 -16.86
N ALA A 391 -16.86 -8.70 -17.70
CA ALA A 391 -17.31 -7.68 -18.65
C ALA A 391 -17.76 -6.40 -17.95
N PHE A 392 -18.37 -6.51 -16.77
CA PHE A 392 -18.71 -5.37 -15.94
C PHE A 392 -17.48 -4.72 -15.29
N CYS A 393 -16.67 -5.49 -14.55
CA CYS A 393 -15.52 -4.97 -13.80
C CYS A 393 -14.43 -4.36 -14.70
N SER A 394 -14.29 -4.83 -15.93
CA SER A 394 -13.39 -4.24 -16.94
C SER A 394 -13.96 -3.01 -17.66
N SER A 395 -15.23 -2.65 -17.40
CA SER A 395 -15.87 -1.46 -17.98
C SER A 395 -15.69 -0.20 -17.10
N THR A 396 -15.77 0.97 -17.72
CA THR A 396 -15.78 2.26 -17.01
C THR A 396 -16.98 2.41 -16.07
N GLU A 397 -18.12 1.78 -16.43
CA GLU A 397 -19.35 1.79 -15.63
C GLU A 397 -19.15 1.23 -14.21
N TYR A 398 -18.25 0.25 -14.06
CA TYR A 398 -17.97 -0.35 -12.76
C TYR A 398 -17.31 0.64 -11.80
N ASN A 399 -16.27 1.32 -12.26
CA ASN A 399 -15.56 2.31 -11.45
C ASN A 399 -16.51 3.45 -11.05
N GLU A 400 -17.27 3.98 -12.00
CA GLU A 400 -18.30 5.00 -11.74
C GLU A 400 -19.32 4.52 -10.71
N ALA A 401 -19.81 3.28 -10.82
CA ALA A 401 -20.78 2.71 -9.90
C ALA A 401 -20.22 2.57 -8.48
N VAL A 402 -18.98 2.10 -8.32
CA VAL A 402 -18.33 1.99 -7.00
C VAL A 402 -18.07 3.37 -6.41
N ARG A 403 -17.53 4.31 -7.20
CA ARG A 403 -17.19 5.67 -6.75
C ARG A 403 -18.40 6.50 -6.37
N ARG A 404 -19.56 6.24 -6.99
CA ARG A 404 -20.85 6.83 -6.60
C ARG A 404 -21.22 6.52 -5.14
N ILE A 405 -20.83 5.35 -4.63
CA ILE A 405 -21.19 4.90 -3.28
C ILE A 405 -20.02 4.93 -2.28
N ASP A 406 -18.77 5.06 -2.73
CA ASP A 406 -17.57 5.20 -1.88
C ASP A 406 -16.53 6.13 -2.54
N GLN A 407 -16.49 7.38 -2.08
CA GLN A 407 -15.60 8.42 -2.59
C GLN A 407 -14.22 8.44 -1.90
N LYS A 408 -13.90 7.45 -1.06
CA LYS A 408 -12.60 7.41 -0.37
C LYS A 408 -11.51 6.99 -1.35
N LEU A 409 -10.35 7.65 -1.31
CA LEU A 409 -9.19 7.32 -2.17
C LEU A 409 -8.92 5.80 -2.26
N ASN A 410 -8.93 5.12 -1.10
CA ASN A 410 -8.89 3.68 -0.95
C ASN A 410 -10.29 3.15 -0.57
N VAL A 411 -10.99 2.51 -1.52
CA VAL A 411 -12.33 1.97 -1.30
C VAL A 411 -12.28 0.72 -0.43
N THR A 412 -13.36 0.46 0.30
CA THR A 412 -13.44 -0.78 1.09
C THR A 412 -13.77 -1.96 0.18
N ASN A 413 -13.08 -3.10 0.31
CA ASN A 413 -13.36 -4.31 -0.48
C ASN A 413 -14.86 -4.67 -0.51
N ALA A 414 -15.54 -4.63 0.65
CA ALA A 414 -16.96 -4.94 0.76
C ALA A 414 -17.87 -4.01 -0.06
N THR A 415 -17.41 -2.81 -0.44
CA THR A 415 -18.15 -1.90 -1.32
C THR A 415 -18.20 -2.42 -2.76
N LEU A 416 -17.17 -3.13 -3.22
CA LEU A 416 -16.98 -3.54 -4.62
C LEU A 416 -18.15 -4.36 -5.20
N VAL A 417 -18.94 -5.01 -4.34
CA VAL A 417 -20.11 -5.81 -4.71
C VAL A 417 -21.44 -5.16 -4.34
N LYS A 418 -21.45 -3.98 -3.71
CA LYS A 418 -22.67 -3.24 -3.33
C LYS A 418 -23.14 -2.31 -4.44
N VAL A 419 -22.75 -2.59 -5.67
CA VAL A 419 -23.10 -1.84 -6.86
C VAL A 419 -24.21 -2.55 -7.65
N PRO A 420 -25.06 -1.79 -8.36
CA PRO A 420 -26.08 -2.35 -9.24
C PRO A 420 -25.46 -3.24 -10.33
N PHE A 421 -26.08 -4.38 -10.60
CA PHE A 421 -25.62 -5.33 -11.60
C PHE A 421 -26.79 -6.04 -12.28
N ASP A 422 -26.98 -5.75 -13.57
CA ASP A 422 -27.94 -6.43 -14.43
C ASP A 422 -27.25 -7.63 -15.12
N LEU A 423 -27.46 -8.82 -14.57
CA LEU A 423 -26.85 -10.05 -15.07
C LEU A 423 -27.21 -10.31 -16.54
N ASN A 424 -28.46 -10.11 -16.94
CA ASN A 424 -28.91 -10.42 -18.31
C ASN A 424 -28.27 -9.48 -19.34
N ARG A 425 -28.09 -8.20 -18.98
CA ARG A 425 -27.36 -7.24 -19.82
C ARG A 425 -25.90 -7.65 -19.96
N TRP A 426 -25.23 -7.98 -18.86
CA TRP A 426 -23.81 -8.30 -18.88
C TRP A 426 -23.49 -9.66 -19.50
N ILE A 427 -24.42 -10.63 -19.46
CA ILE A 427 -24.31 -11.87 -20.23
C ILE A 427 -24.21 -11.55 -21.73
N LYS A 428 -25.13 -10.74 -22.28
CA LYS A 428 -25.11 -10.38 -23.70
C LYS A 428 -23.83 -9.66 -24.12
N ILE A 429 -23.36 -8.71 -23.28
CA ILE A 429 -22.11 -7.98 -23.54
C ILE A 429 -20.91 -8.95 -23.49
N ALA A 430 -20.91 -9.88 -22.54
CA ALA A 430 -19.84 -10.87 -22.41
C ALA A 430 -19.81 -11.83 -23.61
N GLU A 431 -20.96 -12.33 -24.07
CA GLU A 431 -21.08 -13.19 -25.25
C GLU A 431 -20.57 -12.51 -26.52
N GLU A 432 -20.82 -11.20 -26.67
CA GLU A 432 -20.32 -10.42 -27.82
C GLU A 432 -18.81 -10.18 -27.75
N LYS A 433 -18.28 -9.84 -26.56
CA LYS A 433 -16.86 -9.51 -26.38
C LYS A 433 -15.95 -10.74 -26.28
N TYR A 434 -16.46 -11.81 -25.68
CA TYR A 434 -15.73 -13.03 -25.33
C TYR A 434 -16.50 -14.27 -25.79
N PRO A 435 -16.82 -14.39 -27.09
CA PRO A 435 -17.61 -15.51 -27.63
C PRO A 435 -16.96 -16.88 -27.39
N ASN A 436 -15.63 -16.91 -27.20
CA ASN A 436 -14.84 -18.12 -26.94
C ASN A 436 -14.52 -18.31 -25.44
N GLY A 437 -15.07 -17.47 -24.55
CA GLY A 437 -14.72 -17.41 -23.14
C GLY A 437 -13.54 -16.46 -22.84
N LEU A 438 -13.04 -16.51 -21.61
CA LEU A 438 -11.83 -15.75 -21.23
C LEU A 438 -10.58 -16.51 -21.68
N PRO A 439 -9.61 -15.82 -22.30
CA PRO A 439 -8.34 -16.45 -22.58
C PRO A 439 -7.62 -16.76 -21.26
N LYS A 440 -6.84 -17.84 -21.26
CA LYS A 440 -5.83 -18.05 -20.23
C LYS A 440 -4.78 -16.92 -20.30
N PRO A 441 -3.96 -16.73 -19.25
CA PRO A 441 -3.04 -15.61 -19.17
C PRO A 441 -2.00 -15.64 -20.26
N TYR A 442 -1.66 -14.44 -20.69
CA TYR A 442 -0.55 -14.19 -21.57
C TYR A 442 0.04 -12.84 -21.25
N THR A 443 1.32 -12.68 -21.58
CA THR A 443 2.01 -11.40 -21.46
C THR A 443 3.33 -11.46 -22.19
N ASP A 444 3.69 -10.32 -22.78
CA ASP A 444 4.99 -10.04 -23.35
C ASP A 444 5.89 -9.27 -22.36
N ASP A 445 5.38 -8.85 -21.19
CA ASP A 445 6.17 -8.15 -20.18
C ASP A 445 7.07 -9.14 -19.40
N PRO A 446 8.42 -9.04 -19.51
CA PRO A 446 9.33 -9.96 -18.84
C PRO A 446 9.39 -9.79 -17.32
N THR A 447 8.73 -8.77 -16.76
CA THR A 447 8.60 -8.59 -15.32
C THR A 447 7.41 -9.37 -14.75
N GLN A 448 6.61 -10.05 -15.56
CA GLN A 448 5.49 -10.86 -15.07
C GLN A 448 5.92 -12.33 -14.97
N TRP A 449 5.60 -13.05 -13.88
CA TRP A 449 6.05 -14.44 -13.70
C TRP A 449 5.48 -15.42 -14.74
N ILE A 450 4.35 -15.04 -15.36
CA ILE A 450 3.71 -15.78 -16.46
C ILE A 450 4.40 -15.56 -17.82
N PHE A 451 5.39 -14.66 -17.93
CA PHE A 451 6.09 -14.36 -19.18
C PHE A 451 6.70 -15.61 -19.82
N HIS A 452 6.46 -15.80 -21.12
CA HIS A 452 6.87 -17.00 -21.87
C HIS A 452 8.40 -17.19 -22.00
N GLY A 453 9.21 -16.20 -21.61
CA GLY A 453 10.66 -16.28 -21.56
C GLY A 453 11.38 -16.08 -22.91
N HIS A 454 10.70 -16.20 -24.05
CA HIS A 454 11.32 -16.06 -25.38
C HIS A 454 11.73 -14.60 -25.69
N PRO A 455 12.93 -14.30 -26.24
CA PRO A 455 13.36 -12.92 -26.46
C PRO A 455 12.42 -12.08 -27.33
N CYS A 456 11.99 -12.62 -28.47
CA CYS A 456 11.19 -11.87 -29.46
C CYS A 456 9.76 -12.42 -29.65
N GLY A 457 9.36 -13.41 -28.84
CA GLY A 457 8.03 -14.00 -28.95
C GLY A 457 6.96 -13.01 -28.55
N SER A 458 5.79 -13.06 -29.20
CA SER A 458 4.66 -12.18 -28.86
C SER A 458 3.36 -12.95 -28.82
N VAL A 459 2.54 -12.65 -27.82
CA VAL A 459 1.15 -13.08 -27.71
C VAL A 459 0.27 -11.85 -27.50
N VAL A 460 -0.74 -11.70 -28.36
CA VAL A 460 -1.63 -10.54 -28.35
C VAL A 460 -3.10 -10.98 -28.37
N TRP A 461 -3.97 -10.07 -27.96
CA TRP A 461 -5.40 -10.21 -28.23
C TRP A 461 -5.70 -9.88 -29.69
N ASP A 462 -6.34 -10.80 -30.39
CA ASP A 462 -6.80 -10.63 -31.77
C ASP A 462 -8.28 -10.21 -31.73
N ASP A 463 -8.56 -8.96 -32.09
CA ASP A 463 -9.90 -8.39 -32.02
C ASP A 463 -10.89 -8.97 -33.03
N GLU A 464 -10.41 -9.54 -34.14
CA GLU A 464 -11.25 -10.19 -35.14
C GLU A 464 -11.63 -11.60 -34.70
N LYS A 465 -10.66 -12.35 -34.15
CA LYS A 465 -10.91 -13.71 -33.63
C LYS A 465 -11.56 -13.70 -32.25
N LYS A 466 -11.49 -12.58 -31.52
CA LYS A 466 -11.85 -12.47 -30.10
C LYS A 466 -11.19 -13.57 -29.27
N TRP A 467 -9.89 -13.76 -29.48
CA TRP A 467 -9.07 -14.76 -28.82
C TRP A 467 -7.59 -14.34 -28.80
N THR A 468 -6.75 -15.08 -28.10
CA THR A 468 -5.29 -14.90 -28.19
C THR A 468 -4.79 -15.36 -29.56
N ALA A 469 -3.69 -14.75 -30.00
CA ALA A 469 -2.98 -15.13 -31.21
C ALA A 469 -1.49 -14.77 -31.09
N HIS A 470 -0.67 -15.34 -31.96
CA HIS A 470 0.71 -14.88 -32.13
C HIS A 470 0.73 -13.45 -32.67
N GLY A 471 1.40 -12.56 -31.94
CA GLY A 471 1.68 -11.21 -32.39
C GLY A 471 2.89 -11.14 -33.33
N PRO A 472 3.20 -9.94 -33.85
CA PRO A 472 4.45 -9.70 -34.58
C PRO A 472 5.66 -9.97 -33.67
N LEU A 473 6.78 -10.42 -34.25
CA LEU A 473 8.02 -10.58 -33.49
C LEU A 473 8.42 -9.24 -32.87
N ARG A 474 8.69 -9.29 -31.58
CA ARG A 474 8.98 -8.09 -30.79
C ARG A 474 10.30 -7.49 -31.18
N THR A 475 10.41 -6.18 -31.05
CA THR A 475 11.66 -5.42 -31.24
C THR A 475 11.76 -4.26 -30.23
N ASP A 476 10.98 -4.33 -29.14
CA ASP A 476 11.05 -3.37 -28.03
C ASP A 476 12.35 -3.52 -27.23
N ASP A 477 12.57 -2.59 -26.31
CA ASP A 477 13.79 -2.47 -25.53
C ASP A 477 14.07 -3.68 -24.63
N SER A 478 13.03 -4.39 -24.18
CA SER A 478 13.18 -5.52 -23.26
C SER A 478 13.71 -6.80 -23.94
N VAL A 479 13.62 -6.92 -25.28
CA VAL A 479 14.13 -8.08 -26.03
C VAL A 479 15.62 -8.33 -25.75
N LEU A 480 16.43 -7.27 -25.74
CA LEU A 480 17.86 -7.38 -25.46
C LEU A 480 18.13 -7.81 -24.02
N HIS A 481 17.30 -7.38 -23.06
CA HIS A 481 17.42 -7.80 -21.66
C HIS A 481 17.06 -9.27 -21.47
N VAL A 482 16.00 -9.74 -22.13
CA VAL A 482 15.60 -11.16 -22.12
C VAL A 482 16.68 -12.04 -22.73
N ALA A 483 17.26 -11.60 -23.86
CA ALA A 483 18.36 -12.29 -24.51
C ALA A 483 19.62 -12.38 -23.63
N VAL A 484 19.99 -11.30 -22.92
CA VAL A 484 21.13 -11.32 -21.98
C VAL A 484 20.86 -12.22 -20.77
N ALA A 485 19.66 -12.17 -20.18
CA ALA A 485 19.30 -13.03 -19.06
C ALA A 485 19.37 -14.52 -19.45
N ARG A 486 18.85 -14.88 -20.64
CA ARG A 486 18.99 -16.23 -21.21
C ARG A 486 20.43 -16.61 -21.47
N LEU A 487 21.23 -15.69 -22.00
CA LEU A 487 22.64 -15.90 -22.24
C LEU A 487 23.36 -16.27 -20.93
N LEU A 488 22.93 -15.75 -19.77
CA LEU A 488 23.49 -16.16 -18.46
C LEU A 488 22.74 -17.33 -17.79
N GLY A 489 21.88 -18.02 -18.54
CA GLY A 489 21.16 -19.22 -18.08
C GLY A 489 19.96 -18.97 -17.18
N TYR A 490 19.44 -17.74 -17.09
CA TYR A 490 18.19 -17.49 -16.38
C TYR A 490 16.99 -17.98 -17.20
N ARG A 491 16.01 -18.59 -16.52
CA ARG A 491 14.75 -19.06 -17.10
C ARG A 491 13.58 -18.52 -16.29
N TRP A 492 12.51 -18.12 -16.96
CA TRP A 492 11.33 -17.57 -16.29
C TRP A 492 10.49 -18.68 -15.64
N PRO A 493 9.69 -18.37 -14.60
CA PRO A 493 8.84 -19.36 -13.93
C PRO A 493 7.91 -20.13 -14.88
N ALA A 494 7.36 -19.47 -15.90
CA ALA A 494 6.54 -20.12 -16.94
C ALA A 494 7.24 -21.27 -17.69
N GLU A 495 8.58 -21.25 -17.78
CA GLU A 495 9.37 -22.33 -18.39
C GLU A 495 9.62 -23.50 -17.44
N LEU A 496 9.59 -23.24 -16.13
CA LEU A 496 9.90 -24.22 -15.09
C LEU A 496 8.63 -24.90 -14.55
N ASP A 497 7.52 -24.17 -14.49
CA ASP A 497 6.23 -24.66 -14.03
C ASP A 497 5.35 -25.13 -15.20
N THR A 498 5.33 -26.44 -15.42
CA THR A 498 4.47 -27.08 -16.43
C THR A 498 2.98 -27.04 -16.08
N SER A 499 2.62 -26.79 -14.82
CA SER A 499 1.24 -26.72 -14.33
C SER A 499 0.62 -25.32 -14.43
N MET A 500 1.44 -24.27 -14.56
CA MET A 500 0.98 -22.88 -14.70
C MET A 500 -0.10 -22.71 -15.79
N GLU A 501 -1.19 -22.03 -15.49
CA GLU A 501 -2.19 -21.71 -16.51
C GLU A 501 -1.66 -20.61 -17.43
N LEU A 502 -1.58 -20.89 -18.74
CA LEU A 502 -1.09 -19.97 -19.77
C LEU A 502 -1.89 -20.18 -21.05
N ALA A 503 -2.04 -19.13 -21.86
CA ALA A 503 -2.59 -19.21 -23.21
C ALA A 503 -1.82 -20.23 -24.06
N ASP A 504 -2.50 -20.81 -25.06
CA ASP A 504 -1.90 -21.86 -25.87
C ASP A 504 -0.70 -21.32 -26.66
N GLU A 505 -0.81 -20.11 -27.24
CA GLU A 505 0.28 -19.42 -27.94
C GLU A 505 1.46 -19.09 -27.00
N GLN A 506 1.18 -18.77 -25.73
CA GLN A 506 2.18 -18.53 -24.69
C GLN A 506 2.96 -19.82 -24.42
N ARG A 507 2.26 -20.95 -24.30
CA ARG A 507 2.88 -22.29 -24.11
C ARG A 507 3.69 -22.71 -25.33
N GLU A 508 3.29 -22.34 -26.53
CA GLU A 508 4.12 -22.56 -27.73
C GLU A 508 5.43 -21.77 -27.68
N TRP A 509 5.41 -20.51 -27.27
CA TRP A 509 6.63 -19.72 -27.10
C TRP A 509 7.55 -20.28 -26.02
N VAL A 510 6.99 -20.76 -24.89
CA VAL A 510 7.77 -21.48 -23.87
C VAL A 510 8.48 -22.68 -24.48
N LYS A 511 7.81 -23.49 -25.29
CA LYS A 511 8.44 -24.66 -25.96
C LYS A 511 9.58 -24.25 -26.90
N ARG A 512 9.43 -23.14 -27.63
CA ARG A 512 10.48 -22.65 -28.55
C ARG A 512 11.76 -22.22 -27.84
N CYS A 513 11.67 -21.88 -26.54
CA CYS A 513 12.84 -21.52 -25.74
C CYS A 513 13.85 -22.66 -25.58
N ALA A 514 13.43 -23.92 -25.73
CA ALA A 514 14.33 -25.07 -25.69
C ALA A 514 15.43 -25.00 -26.77
N ALA A 515 15.14 -24.43 -27.95
CA ALA A 515 16.12 -24.24 -29.02
C ALA A 515 17.21 -23.21 -28.67
N LEU A 516 16.98 -22.36 -27.67
CA LEU A 516 17.92 -21.34 -27.23
C LEU A 516 18.78 -21.80 -26.04
N ALA A 517 18.47 -22.95 -25.44
CA ALA A 517 19.14 -23.43 -24.23
C ALA A 517 20.64 -23.67 -24.42
N SER A 518 21.07 -24.08 -25.62
CA SER A 518 22.50 -24.31 -25.93
C SER A 518 23.34 -23.03 -26.03
N TYR A 519 22.71 -21.86 -26.04
CA TYR A 519 23.42 -20.57 -26.03
C TYR A 519 23.68 -20.06 -24.62
N ALA A 520 22.99 -20.61 -23.62
CA ALA A 520 23.18 -20.23 -22.23
C ALA A 520 24.59 -20.58 -21.74
N ASP A 521 25.13 -19.70 -20.91
CA ASP A 521 26.38 -19.93 -20.21
C ASP A 521 26.18 -20.92 -19.05
N ASP A 522 27.12 -21.87 -18.95
CA ASP A 522 27.06 -22.95 -17.97
C ASP A 522 27.20 -22.42 -16.54
N ASP A 523 28.17 -21.53 -16.29
CA ASP A 523 28.45 -21.00 -14.95
C ASP A 523 27.75 -19.65 -14.68
N GLY A 524 27.25 -18.99 -15.73
CA GLY A 524 26.52 -17.73 -15.63
C GLY A 524 27.42 -16.49 -15.59
N ILE A 525 28.69 -16.61 -15.99
CA ILE A 525 29.61 -15.50 -16.18
C ILE A 525 29.87 -15.31 -17.68
N VAL A 526 29.52 -14.14 -18.20
CA VAL A 526 29.87 -13.77 -19.57
C VAL A 526 30.68 -12.48 -19.56
N CYS A 527 31.96 -12.59 -19.92
CA CYS A 527 32.84 -11.45 -20.07
C CYS A 527 32.49 -10.65 -21.33
N ILE A 528 32.41 -9.32 -21.19
CA ILE A 528 32.23 -8.42 -22.33
C ILE A 528 33.45 -8.52 -23.28
N PRO A 529 34.71 -8.37 -22.81
CA PRO A 529 35.86 -8.72 -23.62
C PRO A 529 36.02 -10.26 -23.72
N PRO A 530 36.64 -10.77 -24.80
CA PRO A 530 36.97 -12.19 -24.91
C PRO A 530 38.06 -12.57 -23.89
N VAL A 531 37.74 -13.55 -23.04
CA VAL A 531 38.56 -14.04 -21.91
C VAL A 531 38.44 -15.56 -21.86
N ARG A 532 39.47 -16.28 -21.41
CA ARG A 532 39.49 -17.76 -21.32
C ARG A 532 39.20 -18.50 -22.65
N GLY A 533 39.45 -17.87 -23.78
CA GLY A 533 39.13 -18.45 -25.10
C GLY A 533 37.63 -18.45 -25.43
N GLU A 534 36.80 -17.83 -24.60
CA GLU A 534 35.39 -17.60 -24.90
C GLU A 534 35.23 -16.39 -25.84
N ALA A 535 34.20 -16.43 -26.68
CA ALA A 535 33.82 -15.31 -27.53
C ALA A 535 33.31 -14.13 -26.68
N SER A 536 33.37 -12.92 -27.24
CA SER A 536 32.87 -11.72 -26.57
C SER A 536 31.37 -11.83 -26.25
N ALA A 537 30.92 -11.14 -25.19
CA ALA A 537 29.49 -11.09 -24.86
C ALA A 537 28.63 -10.62 -26.04
N SER A 538 29.13 -9.67 -26.84
CA SER A 538 28.43 -9.16 -28.02
C SER A 538 28.25 -10.21 -29.11
N ASP A 539 29.27 -11.04 -29.39
CA ASP A 539 29.17 -12.09 -30.40
C ASP A 539 28.22 -13.20 -29.94
N ARG A 540 28.32 -13.59 -28.66
CA ARG A 540 27.42 -14.58 -28.06
C ARG A 540 25.97 -14.09 -28.07
N LEU A 541 25.74 -12.83 -27.71
CA LEU A 541 24.41 -12.20 -27.74
C LEU A 541 23.87 -12.10 -29.18
N LEU A 542 24.71 -11.72 -30.15
CA LEU A 542 24.34 -11.67 -31.57
C LEU A 542 23.88 -13.04 -32.07
N ASN A 543 24.62 -14.10 -31.75
CA ASN A 543 24.30 -15.46 -32.14
C ASN A 543 22.99 -15.97 -31.51
N LEU A 544 22.75 -15.65 -30.23
CA LEU A 544 21.49 -15.97 -29.56
C LEU A 544 20.31 -15.23 -30.21
N LEU A 545 20.46 -13.94 -30.50
CA LEU A 545 19.43 -13.15 -31.17
C LEU A 545 19.15 -13.70 -32.59
N ALA A 546 20.19 -14.01 -33.36
CA ALA A 546 20.03 -14.63 -34.67
C ALA A 546 19.24 -15.94 -34.61
N ALA A 547 19.53 -16.79 -33.62
CA ALA A 547 18.77 -18.02 -33.39
C ALA A 547 17.33 -17.76 -32.95
N ALA A 548 17.08 -16.76 -32.10
CA ALA A 548 15.75 -16.42 -31.61
C ALA A 548 14.82 -15.89 -32.71
N TYR A 549 15.34 -15.10 -33.66
CA TYR A 549 14.55 -14.58 -34.79
C TYR A 549 14.50 -15.52 -35.99
N GLY A 550 15.44 -16.47 -36.10
CA GLY A 550 15.53 -17.37 -37.25
C GLY A 550 15.62 -16.60 -38.57
N ASP A 551 14.78 -16.95 -39.54
CA ASP A 551 14.75 -16.33 -40.87
C ASP A 551 14.40 -14.82 -40.85
N ALA A 552 13.80 -14.33 -39.76
CA ALA A 552 13.50 -12.91 -39.58
C ALA A 552 14.70 -12.08 -39.06
N TRP A 553 15.83 -12.73 -38.77
CA TRP A 553 17.04 -12.03 -38.32
C TRP A 553 17.67 -11.24 -39.47
N SER A 554 18.00 -9.97 -39.21
CA SER A 554 18.67 -9.10 -40.16
C SER A 554 19.42 -7.97 -39.45
N ASN A 555 20.29 -7.28 -40.19
CA ASN A 555 20.95 -6.06 -39.69
C ASN A 555 19.94 -4.95 -39.35
N ASP A 556 18.81 -4.89 -40.05
CA ASP A 556 17.73 -3.93 -39.78
C ASP A 556 17.01 -4.26 -38.47
N THR A 557 16.82 -5.55 -38.17
CA THR A 557 16.29 -6.02 -36.89
C THR A 557 17.22 -5.60 -35.75
N LEU A 558 18.52 -5.83 -35.89
CA LEU A 558 19.53 -5.39 -34.92
C LEU A 558 19.53 -3.86 -34.72
N ALA A 559 19.49 -3.09 -35.82
CA ALA A 559 19.44 -1.63 -35.75
C ALA A 559 18.17 -1.14 -35.05
N THR A 560 17.04 -1.82 -35.27
CA THR A 560 15.76 -1.52 -34.60
C THR A 560 15.84 -1.81 -33.11
N LEU A 561 16.37 -2.97 -32.70
CA LEU A 561 16.57 -3.32 -31.30
C LEU A 561 17.44 -2.31 -30.55
N LEU A 562 18.58 -1.93 -31.16
CA LEU A 562 19.47 -0.92 -30.59
C LEU A 562 18.82 0.46 -30.52
N LYS A 563 17.98 0.82 -31.49
CA LYS A 563 17.19 2.05 -31.45
C LYS A 563 16.17 2.04 -30.32
N SER A 564 15.42 0.95 -30.16
CA SER A 564 14.45 0.78 -29.06
C SER A 564 15.14 0.88 -27.70
N ALA A 565 16.34 0.33 -27.56
CA ALA A 565 17.16 0.43 -26.35
C ALA A 565 17.92 1.76 -26.19
N ASP A 566 17.49 2.86 -26.84
CA ASP A 566 18.13 4.19 -26.77
C ASP A 566 19.64 4.18 -27.08
N HIS A 567 20.01 3.38 -28.08
CA HIS A 567 21.40 3.14 -28.48
C HIS A 567 21.57 3.01 -30.01
N ALA A 568 20.76 3.77 -30.76
CA ALA A 568 20.77 3.78 -32.23
C ALA A 568 22.16 4.12 -32.82
N GLY A 569 22.51 3.49 -33.94
CA GLY A 569 23.75 3.77 -34.70
C GLY A 569 25.04 3.29 -34.01
N LYS A 570 24.93 2.50 -32.95
CA LYS A 570 26.05 1.94 -32.19
C LYS A 570 26.06 0.40 -32.25
N THR A 571 26.85 -0.26 -31.41
CA THR A 571 27.03 -1.72 -31.40
C THR A 571 26.45 -2.38 -30.14
N LEU A 572 26.20 -3.70 -30.19
CA LEU A 572 25.82 -4.47 -28.99
C LEU A 572 26.86 -4.34 -27.88
N GLU A 573 28.15 -4.37 -28.20
CA GLU A 573 29.21 -4.23 -27.18
C GLU A 573 29.11 -2.89 -26.44
N THR A 574 28.96 -1.78 -27.19
CA THR A 574 28.82 -0.46 -26.56
C THR A 574 27.52 -0.33 -25.77
N TRP A 575 26.45 -1.02 -26.17
CA TRP A 575 25.20 -1.07 -25.39
C TRP A 575 25.39 -1.84 -24.08
N LEU A 576 26.02 -3.03 -24.13
CA LEU A 576 26.35 -3.83 -22.95
C LEU A 576 27.21 -3.06 -21.95
N ARG A 577 28.19 -2.31 -22.46
CA ARG A 577 29.06 -1.47 -21.64
C ARG A 577 28.29 -0.27 -21.06
N GLU A 578 27.59 0.51 -21.88
CA GLU A 578 27.11 1.85 -21.49
C GLU A 578 25.68 1.90 -20.94
N LYS A 579 24.78 1.04 -21.42
CA LYS A 579 23.32 1.18 -21.24
C LYS A 579 22.68 0.01 -20.52
N PHE A 580 23.14 -1.21 -20.79
CA PHE A 580 22.50 -2.45 -20.33
C PHE A 580 22.20 -2.40 -18.84
N PHE A 581 23.20 -2.22 -17.97
CA PHE A 581 22.98 -2.36 -16.53
C PHE A 581 22.04 -1.30 -15.95
N THR A 582 22.15 -0.05 -16.42
CA THR A 582 21.23 1.04 -16.03
C THR A 582 19.80 0.73 -16.45
N GLN A 583 19.59 0.23 -17.66
CA GLN A 583 18.27 -0.15 -18.18
C GLN A 583 17.73 -1.39 -17.47
N HIS A 584 18.57 -2.39 -17.21
CA HIS A 584 18.23 -3.62 -16.49
C HIS A 584 17.80 -3.30 -15.06
N CYS A 585 18.52 -2.38 -14.39
CA CYS A 585 18.11 -1.85 -13.10
C CYS A 585 16.74 -1.17 -13.14
N LYS A 586 16.36 -0.48 -14.22
CA LYS A 586 15.04 0.17 -14.31
C LYS A 586 13.94 -0.85 -14.61
N LEU A 587 14.15 -1.71 -15.59
CA LEU A 587 13.21 -2.74 -16.02
C LEU A 587 12.83 -3.66 -14.85
N PHE A 588 13.82 -4.12 -14.09
CA PHE A 588 13.61 -4.99 -12.94
C PHE A 588 13.52 -4.22 -11.61
N GLN A 589 12.90 -3.03 -11.63
CA GLN A 589 12.47 -2.26 -10.46
C GLN A 589 13.55 -2.04 -9.38
N HIS A 590 14.78 -1.75 -9.83
CA HIS A 590 15.99 -1.61 -9.02
C HIS A 590 16.32 -2.84 -8.16
N ARG A 591 15.97 -4.02 -8.66
CA ARG A 591 16.36 -5.36 -8.21
C ARG A 591 16.98 -6.15 -9.37
N PRO A 592 18.13 -5.70 -9.92
CA PRO A 592 18.76 -6.39 -11.03
C PRO A 592 19.28 -7.76 -10.60
N PHE A 593 19.02 -8.79 -11.38
CA PHE A 593 19.52 -10.15 -11.14
C PHE A 593 20.64 -10.55 -12.14
N ILE A 594 20.91 -9.70 -13.12
CA ILE A 594 22.11 -9.76 -13.94
C ILE A 594 23.03 -8.60 -13.56
N TRP A 595 24.15 -8.91 -12.91
CA TRP A 595 25.07 -7.92 -12.38
C TRP A 595 26.18 -7.62 -13.38
N HIS A 596 26.42 -6.33 -13.64
CA HIS A 596 27.52 -5.88 -14.48
C HIS A 596 28.67 -5.40 -13.59
N ILE A 597 29.66 -6.28 -13.39
CA ILE A 597 30.88 -6.03 -12.63
C ILE A 597 31.98 -5.58 -13.59
N TRP A 598 32.70 -4.51 -13.27
CA TRP A 598 33.71 -3.95 -14.17
C TRP A 598 34.85 -3.28 -13.41
N ASP A 599 35.95 -2.97 -14.11
CA ASP A 599 37.17 -2.39 -13.52
C ASP A 599 37.22 -0.85 -13.54
N GLY A 600 36.20 -0.20 -14.11
CA GLY A 600 36.10 1.26 -14.23
C GLY A 600 36.59 1.83 -15.55
N LEU A 601 37.25 1.03 -16.41
CA LEU A 601 37.71 1.47 -17.73
C LEU A 601 36.70 1.13 -18.82
N ARG A 602 36.65 1.97 -19.87
CA ARG A 602 35.70 1.79 -20.97
C ARG A 602 35.99 0.52 -21.78
N ASP A 603 37.26 0.27 -22.05
CA ASP A 603 37.83 -0.88 -22.77
C ASP A 603 38.48 -1.92 -21.84
N GLY A 604 38.25 -1.80 -20.53
CA GLY A 604 38.76 -2.73 -19.52
C GLY A 604 37.94 -4.01 -19.36
N PHE A 605 38.25 -4.73 -18.28
CA PHE A 605 37.53 -5.91 -17.86
C PHE A 605 36.10 -5.55 -17.44
N ALA A 606 35.14 -6.30 -17.96
CA ALA A 606 33.76 -6.24 -17.53
C ALA A 606 33.10 -7.60 -17.73
N ALA A 607 32.26 -8.01 -16.79
CA ALA A 607 31.54 -9.27 -16.84
C ALA A 607 30.08 -9.06 -16.43
N LEU A 608 29.19 -9.79 -17.11
CA LEU A 608 27.80 -9.95 -16.73
C LEU A 608 27.69 -11.24 -15.94
N VAL A 609 27.06 -11.19 -14.77
CA VAL A 609 27.03 -12.32 -13.82
C VAL A 609 25.59 -12.58 -13.40
N ASN A 610 25.16 -13.84 -13.49
CA ASN A 610 23.87 -14.28 -12.96
C ASN A 610 23.92 -14.38 -11.44
N TYR A 611 23.19 -13.50 -10.77
CA TYR A 611 23.13 -13.43 -9.30
C TYR A 611 22.76 -14.78 -8.65
N HIS A 612 21.86 -15.55 -9.26
CA HIS A 612 21.39 -16.82 -8.71
C HIS A 612 22.47 -17.91 -8.68
N LYS A 613 23.50 -17.80 -9.54
CA LYS A 613 24.62 -18.75 -9.60
C LYS A 613 25.84 -18.29 -8.79
N LEU A 614 25.88 -17.03 -8.35
CA LEU A 614 27.05 -16.40 -7.76
C LEU A 614 27.25 -16.79 -6.28
N ASP A 615 27.66 -18.03 -6.04
CA ASP A 615 28.12 -18.50 -4.74
C ASP A 615 29.60 -18.10 -4.45
N ALA A 616 30.13 -18.49 -3.29
CA ALA A 616 31.53 -18.30 -2.90
C ALA A 616 32.52 -18.79 -3.97
N LYS A 617 32.27 -19.99 -4.51
CA LYS A 617 33.16 -20.65 -5.46
C LYS A 617 33.13 -19.99 -6.84
N LEU A 618 31.96 -19.54 -7.29
CA LEU A 618 31.82 -18.83 -8.54
C LEU A 618 32.42 -17.43 -8.43
N LEU A 619 32.32 -16.77 -7.27
CA LEU A 619 33.04 -15.52 -7.02
C LEU A 619 34.56 -15.73 -7.07
N GLU A 620 35.10 -16.79 -6.45
CA GLU A 620 36.51 -17.17 -6.61
C GLU A 620 36.89 -17.41 -8.08
N THR A 621 36.03 -18.08 -8.84
CA THR A 621 36.24 -18.34 -10.27
C THR A 621 36.27 -17.04 -11.08
N LEU A 622 35.39 -16.07 -10.77
CA LEU A 622 35.42 -14.74 -11.37
C LEU A 622 36.74 -14.02 -11.07
N ILE A 623 37.21 -14.06 -9.81
CA ILE A 623 38.41 -13.36 -9.34
C ILE A 623 39.70 -13.97 -9.91
N TYR A 624 39.86 -15.28 -9.77
CA TYR A 624 41.14 -15.95 -9.99
C TYR A 624 41.25 -16.57 -11.39
N THR A 625 40.13 -16.90 -12.03
CA THR A 625 40.13 -17.51 -13.36
C THR A 625 39.84 -16.48 -14.45
N TYR A 626 38.66 -15.84 -14.44
CA TYR A 626 38.29 -14.88 -15.49
C TYR A 626 39.12 -13.59 -15.41
N LEU A 627 39.09 -12.89 -14.28
CA LEU A 627 39.89 -11.69 -14.09
C LEU A 627 41.39 -12.00 -14.04
N GLY A 628 41.77 -13.19 -13.54
CA GLY A 628 43.15 -13.67 -13.55
C GLY A 628 43.73 -13.86 -14.97
N ASP A 629 42.95 -14.42 -15.89
CA ASP A 629 43.31 -14.54 -17.31
C ASP A 629 43.47 -13.16 -17.96
N TRP A 630 42.52 -12.24 -17.70
CA TRP A 630 42.61 -10.86 -18.19
C TRP A 630 43.88 -10.15 -17.70
N ILE A 631 44.18 -10.24 -16.40
CA ILE A 631 45.41 -9.69 -15.80
C ILE A 631 46.66 -10.26 -16.47
N SER A 632 46.68 -11.57 -16.72
CA SER A 632 47.80 -12.26 -17.37
C SER A 632 48.00 -11.77 -18.81
N ARG A 633 46.90 -11.58 -19.56
CA ARG A 633 46.91 -10.97 -20.89
C ARG A 633 47.42 -9.54 -20.87
N GLN A 634 46.96 -8.69 -19.95
CA GLN A 634 47.45 -7.31 -19.86
C GLN A 634 48.95 -7.23 -19.54
N LYS A 635 49.49 -8.16 -18.74
CA LYS A 635 50.95 -8.28 -18.52
C LYS A 635 51.72 -8.61 -19.80
N GLN A 636 51.18 -9.48 -20.65
CA GLN A 636 51.77 -9.81 -21.96
C GLN A 636 51.69 -8.63 -22.93
N ASP A 637 50.57 -7.90 -22.93
CA ASP A 637 50.36 -6.71 -23.75
C ASP A 637 51.34 -5.58 -23.38
N ILE A 638 51.64 -5.39 -22.09
CA ILE A 638 52.70 -4.48 -21.61
C ILE A 638 54.06 -4.92 -22.15
N ALA A 639 54.38 -6.21 -22.06
CA ALA A 639 55.64 -6.74 -22.59
C ALA A 639 55.75 -6.59 -24.11
N SER A 640 54.62 -6.55 -24.81
CA SER A 640 54.52 -6.38 -26.26
C SER A 640 54.40 -4.91 -26.71
N GLY A 641 54.43 -3.95 -25.78
CA GLY A 641 54.36 -2.53 -26.08
C GLY A 641 52.98 -2.03 -26.54
N VAL A 642 51.89 -2.73 -26.18
CA VAL A 642 50.52 -2.32 -26.50
C VAL A 642 50.12 -1.11 -25.66
N ASP A 643 49.66 -0.05 -26.32
CA ASP A 643 49.26 1.19 -25.65
C ASP A 643 48.06 0.98 -24.71
N GLY A 644 48.06 1.70 -23.58
CA GLY A 644 47.05 1.60 -22.52
C GLY A 644 47.06 0.31 -21.67
N ALA A 645 47.91 -0.68 -21.96
CA ALA A 645 47.92 -1.96 -21.24
C ALA A 645 48.30 -1.82 -19.74
N GLN A 646 49.15 -0.83 -19.42
CA GLN A 646 49.52 -0.52 -18.03
C GLN A 646 48.32 -0.03 -17.20
N GLU A 647 47.48 0.82 -17.78
CA GLU A 647 46.27 1.34 -17.12
C GLU A 647 45.24 0.23 -16.92
N ARG A 648 45.01 -0.60 -17.96
CA ARG A 648 44.13 -1.77 -17.87
C ARG A 648 44.59 -2.78 -16.83
N LEU A 649 45.89 -3.05 -16.73
CA LEU A 649 46.43 -3.91 -15.68
C LEU A 649 46.17 -3.34 -14.28
N ALA A 650 46.44 -2.05 -14.08
CA ALA A 650 46.23 -1.39 -12.78
C ALA A 650 44.75 -1.41 -12.37
N ALA A 651 43.83 -1.14 -13.29
CA ALA A 651 42.39 -1.21 -13.06
C ALA A 651 41.94 -2.64 -12.71
N ALA A 652 42.40 -3.64 -13.45
CA ALA A 652 42.08 -5.05 -13.21
C ALA A 652 42.60 -5.54 -11.84
N GLU A 653 43.83 -5.20 -11.46
CA GLU A 653 44.38 -5.53 -10.13
C GLU A 653 43.63 -4.79 -9.01
N ALA A 654 43.18 -3.56 -9.25
CA ALA A 654 42.37 -2.80 -8.31
C ALA A 654 40.94 -3.36 -8.17
N LEU A 655 40.35 -3.91 -9.22
CA LEU A 655 39.08 -4.64 -9.17
C LEU A 655 39.24 -5.94 -8.38
N LYS A 656 40.31 -6.71 -8.66
CA LYS A 656 40.61 -7.97 -7.99
C LYS A 656 40.60 -7.81 -6.47
N LYS A 657 41.34 -6.82 -5.96
CA LYS A 657 41.40 -6.53 -4.52
C LYS A 657 40.03 -6.20 -3.91
N LYS A 658 39.15 -5.51 -4.64
CA LYS A 658 37.80 -5.18 -4.16
C LYS A 658 36.90 -6.41 -4.12
N LEU A 659 36.99 -7.29 -5.11
CA LEU A 659 36.25 -8.55 -5.11
C LEU A 659 36.73 -9.49 -4.00
N GLU A 660 38.03 -9.50 -3.69
CA GLU A 660 38.58 -10.24 -2.54
C GLU A 660 38.03 -9.74 -1.19
N LEU A 661 37.79 -8.43 -1.03
CA LEU A 661 37.11 -7.88 0.16
C LEU A 661 35.67 -8.38 0.29
N ILE A 662 34.94 -8.52 -0.82
CA ILE A 662 33.58 -9.06 -0.84
C ILE A 662 33.60 -10.55 -0.49
N LEU A 663 34.54 -11.30 -1.07
CA LEU A 663 34.70 -12.73 -0.81
C LEU A 663 35.01 -12.99 0.67
N GLU A 664 35.91 -12.20 1.26
CA GLU A 664 36.24 -12.25 2.70
C GLU A 664 35.03 -11.86 3.57
N GLY A 665 34.27 -10.83 3.18
CA GLY A 665 33.04 -10.40 3.84
C GLY A 665 33.25 -9.80 5.24
N GLU A 666 34.41 -9.20 5.50
CA GLU A 666 34.68 -8.42 6.71
C GLU A 666 33.94 -7.07 6.66
N ALA A 667 33.50 -6.56 7.81
CA ALA A 667 32.79 -5.28 7.90
C ALA A 667 33.65 -4.15 7.28
N PRO A 668 33.08 -3.30 6.39
CA PRO A 668 31.65 -3.14 6.06
C PRO A 668 31.19 -3.90 4.79
N TYR A 669 31.95 -4.88 4.30
CA TYR A 669 31.65 -5.61 3.06
C TYR A 669 30.81 -6.88 3.31
N ASP A 670 30.20 -6.98 4.49
CA ASP A 670 29.40 -8.11 4.90
C ASP A 670 27.95 -8.01 4.42
N ILE A 671 27.27 -9.16 4.33
CA ILE A 671 25.81 -9.21 4.19
C ILE A 671 25.21 -9.17 5.59
N PHE A 672 24.32 -8.20 5.82
CA PHE A 672 23.54 -8.06 7.04
C PHE A 672 22.04 -8.22 6.74
N VAL A 673 21.41 -9.11 7.50
CA VAL A 673 20.00 -9.48 7.32
C VAL A 673 19.26 -9.32 8.64
N ARG A 674 18.46 -8.25 8.77
CA ARG A 674 17.84 -7.90 10.07
C ARG A 674 16.85 -8.91 10.62
N TRP A 675 16.33 -9.83 9.81
CA TRP A 675 15.42 -10.87 10.29
C TRP A 675 16.12 -12.19 10.63
N LYS A 676 17.45 -12.23 10.57
CA LYS A 676 18.26 -13.37 11.01
C LYS A 676 18.95 -13.02 12.33
N PRO A 677 18.98 -13.94 13.32
CA PRO A 677 19.82 -13.78 14.50
C PRO A 677 21.31 -13.84 14.15
N LEU A 678 22.17 -13.43 15.08
CA LEU A 678 23.59 -13.20 14.83
C LEU A 678 24.30 -14.47 14.32
N GLU A 679 24.00 -15.61 14.92
CA GLU A 679 24.55 -16.93 14.57
C GLU A 679 24.13 -17.42 13.16
N LYS A 680 23.02 -16.88 12.63
CA LYS A 680 22.50 -17.17 11.27
C LYS A 680 22.89 -16.13 10.22
N GLN A 681 23.70 -15.12 10.57
CA GLN A 681 24.19 -14.16 9.59
C GLN A 681 25.18 -14.82 8.61
N PRO A 682 25.18 -14.45 7.31
CA PRO A 682 26.19 -14.92 6.36
C PRO A 682 27.62 -14.61 6.79
N ILE A 683 28.55 -15.56 6.59
CA ILE A 683 29.98 -15.39 6.86
C ILE A 683 30.72 -15.43 5.51
N GLY A 684 31.48 -14.38 5.21
CA GLY A 684 32.05 -14.22 3.86
C GLY A 684 30.98 -13.97 2.81
N TRP A 685 31.31 -14.23 1.54
CA TRP A 685 30.34 -14.27 0.46
C TRP A 685 29.56 -15.60 0.47
N ASP A 686 28.42 -15.59 1.16
CA ASP A 686 27.48 -16.72 1.26
C ASP A 686 26.03 -16.19 1.23
N PRO A 687 25.57 -15.66 0.08
CA PRO A 687 24.25 -15.05 -0.02
C PRO A 687 23.14 -16.10 0.11
N ASP A 688 22.10 -15.81 0.89
CA ASP A 688 20.85 -16.56 0.86
C ASP A 688 19.89 -15.88 -0.11
N LEU A 689 19.57 -16.54 -1.22
CA LEU A 689 18.72 -15.97 -2.26
C LEU A 689 17.32 -15.61 -1.75
N ASN A 690 16.84 -16.23 -0.66
CA ASN A 690 15.57 -15.87 -0.02
C ASN A 690 15.59 -14.50 0.66
N ASP A 691 16.76 -13.91 0.89
CA ASP A 691 16.88 -12.55 1.42
C ASP A 691 16.72 -11.47 0.33
N GLY A 692 16.73 -11.90 -0.95
CA GLY A 692 16.53 -11.08 -2.13
C GLY A 692 17.75 -10.24 -2.54
N VAL A 693 17.71 -9.76 -3.79
CA VAL A 693 18.75 -8.90 -4.38
C VAL A 693 18.98 -7.67 -3.51
N ARG A 694 17.92 -7.11 -2.91
CA ARG A 694 18.03 -5.94 -2.02
C ARG A 694 19.13 -6.13 -1.00
N LEU A 695 19.25 -7.27 -0.32
CA LEU A 695 20.25 -7.45 0.73
C LEU A 695 21.58 -7.94 0.18
N ASN A 696 21.53 -8.87 -0.77
CA ASN A 696 22.73 -9.57 -1.26
C ASN A 696 23.62 -8.71 -2.18
N ILE A 697 23.07 -7.68 -2.82
CA ILE A 697 23.88 -6.78 -3.67
C ILE A 697 24.73 -5.78 -2.87
N ARG A 698 24.49 -5.65 -1.56
CA ARG A 698 25.10 -4.60 -0.72
C ARG A 698 26.63 -4.61 -0.74
N PRO A 699 27.33 -5.75 -0.57
CA PRO A 699 28.80 -5.77 -0.58
C PRO A 699 29.40 -5.18 -1.87
N PHE A 700 28.78 -5.45 -3.01
CA PHE A 700 29.19 -4.96 -4.33
C PHE A 700 29.07 -3.44 -4.48
N LEU A 701 28.19 -2.80 -3.69
CA LEU A 701 27.98 -1.35 -3.65
C LEU A 701 28.81 -0.66 -2.55
N THR A 702 29.24 -1.39 -1.51
CA THR A 702 29.95 -0.83 -0.35
C THR A 702 31.46 -0.74 -0.55
N VAL A 703 32.05 -1.64 -1.34
CA VAL A 703 33.47 -1.55 -1.70
C VAL A 703 33.79 -0.21 -2.39
N PRO A 704 35.05 0.29 -2.33
CA PRO A 704 35.40 1.56 -2.94
C PRO A 704 35.02 1.63 -4.43
N ASP A 705 34.45 2.75 -4.85
CA ASP A 705 33.95 2.93 -6.22
C ASP A 705 35.07 2.78 -7.28
N VAL A 706 34.83 1.97 -8.31
CA VAL A 706 35.71 1.87 -9.50
C VAL A 706 35.36 2.91 -10.57
N GLY A 707 34.15 3.45 -10.55
CA GLY A 707 33.67 4.40 -11.53
C GLY A 707 32.59 5.32 -10.95
N LYS A 708 31.32 4.90 -11.06
CA LYS A 708 30.20 5.72 -10.58
C LYS A 708 30.15 5.74 -9.05
N LYS A 709 29.98 6.93 -8.47
CA LYS A 709 29.89 7.12 -7.02
C LYS A 709 28.74 6.31 -6.39
N GLY A 710 29.06 5.53 -5.36
CA GLY A 710 28.13 4.65 -4.65
C GLY A 710 27.67 3.43 -5.44
N ALA A 711 28.42 3.02 -6.46
CA ALA A 711 28.18 1.80 -7.24
C ALA A 711 29.20 0.69 -6.93
N GLY A 712 30.23 0.98 -6.13
CA GLY A 712 31.30 0.04 -5.79
C GLY A 712 31.95 -0.51 -7.06
N VAL A 713 31.81 -1.82 -7.28
CA VAL A 713 32.33 -2.51 -8.49
C VAL A 713 31.28 -2.70 -9.59
N LEU A 714 30.05 -2.24 -9.39
CA LEU A 714 28.98 -2.33 -10.38
C LEU A 714 29.03 -1.16 -11.38
N ARG A 715 28.49 -1.38 -12.57
CA ARG A 715 28.45 -0.35 -13.63
C ARG A 715 27.62 0.88 -13.27
N ASP A 716 26.56 0.69 -12.51
CA ASP A 716 25.64 1.76 -12.08
C ASP A 716 25.11 1.45 -10.67
N LYS A 717 24.47 2.43 -10.04
CA LYS A 717 23.86 2.32 -8.73
C LYS A 717 22.35 2.05 -8.87
N PRO A 718 21.83 0.88 -8.46
CA PRO A 718 20.39 0.68 -8.33
C PRO A 718 19.83 1.57 -7.22
N ASN A 719 18.59 2.03 -7.37
CA ASN A 719 17.94 2.90 -6.39
C ASN A 719 17.36 2.07 -5.23
N ILE A 720 18.24 1.63 -4.34
CA ILE A 720 17.90 0.83 -3.15
C ILE A 720 17.99 1.73 -1.91
N ASN A 721 16.94 1.68 -1.09
CA ASN A 721 16.92 2.34 0.22
C ASN A 721 17.41 1.38 1.31
N TRP A 722 18.47 1.76 2.02
CA TRP A 722 19.11 0.99 3.08
C TRP A 722 18.77 1.50 4.49
N ASN A 723 18.04 2.61 4.56
CA ASN A 723 17.66 3.20 5.83
C ASN A 723 16.63 2.32 6.56
N LYS A 724 16.09 2.88 7.63
CA LYS A 724 15.02 2.29 8.43
C LYS A 724 13.79 1.92 7.58
N ASP A 725 13.38 0.66 7.64
CA ASP A 725 12.10 0.22 7.09
C ASP A 725 10.93 0.74 7.95
N ARG A 726 9.76 0.92 7.33
CA ARG A 726 8.55 1.34 8.07
C ARG A 726 8.11 0.25 9.04
N GLY A 727 7.56 0.67 10.18
CA GLY A 727 7.02 -0.20 11.21
C GLY A 727 7.96 -0.41 12.40
N LYS A 728 7.57 -1.32 13.29
CA LYS A 728 8.30 -1.68 14.50
C LYS A 728 8.31 -3.20 14.64
N ASP A 729 9.47 -3.74 14.98
CA ASP A 729 9.62 -5.16 15.25
C ASP A 729 8.93 -5.57 16.56
N VAL A 730 8.69 -6.87 16.70
CA VAL A 730 8.23 -7.48 17.94
C VAL A 730 9.43 -7.74 18.86
N GLU A 731 9.20 -7.86 20.16
CA GLU A 731 10.27 -8.09 21.14
C GLU A 731 11.09 -9.37 20.86
N SER A 732 10.46 -10.38 20.26
CA SER A 732 11.12 -11.62 19.84
C SER A 732 12.00 -11.49 18.60
N ALA A 733 12.00 -10.34 17.91
CA ALA A 733 12.83 -10.15 16.73
C ALA A 733 14.33 -10.05 17.12
N PRO A 734 15.25 -10.61 16.33
CA PRO A 734 16.63 -10.80 16.79
C PRO A 734 17.38 -9.52 17.16
N TRP A 735 17.02 -8.39 16.55
CA TRP A 735 17.70 -7.10 16.75
C TRP A 735 16.87 -6.09 17.53
N TYR A 736 15.74 -6.52 18.13
CA TYR A 736 14.81 -5.63 18.85
C TYR A 736 15.52 -4.82 19.94
N HIS A 737 16.27 -5.48 20.83
CA HIS A 737 16.92 -4.82 21.97
C HIS A 737 18.08 -3.92 21.56
N LYS A 738 18.73 -4.18 20.41
CA LYS A 738 19.81 -3.33 19.89
C LYS A 738 19.26 -2.02 19.32
N PHE A 739 18.09 -2.08 18.69
CA PHE A 739 17.51 -0.95 17.95
C PHE A 739 16.20 -0.42 18.54
N ASN A 740 15.81 -0.81 19.76
CA ASN A 740 14.54 -0.44 20.40
C ASN A 740 13.33 -0.66 19.47
N GLY A 741 13.32 -1.82 18.80
CA GLY A 741 12.32 -2.25 17.83
C GLY A 741 12.33 -1.52 16.48
N ASP A 742 13.31 -0.64 16.22
CA ASP A 742 13.47 -0.05 14.88
C ASP A 742 14.02 -1.06 13.87
N ARG A 743 13.41 -1.08 12.68
CA ARG A 743 13.83 -1.93 11.56
C ARG A 743 15.02 -1.33 10.82
N ILE A 744 16.22 -1.45 11.39
CA ILE A 744 17.46 -0.92 10.82
C ILE A 744 18.07 -1.94 9.87
N ASN A 745 18.31 -1.55 8.61
CA ASN A 745 19.03 -2.37 7.63
C ASN A 745 20.48 -1.89 7.43
N ASP A 746 20.79 -0.64 7.75
CA ASP A 746 22.13 -0.07 7.61
C ASP A 746 23.03 -0.44 8.81
N HIS A 747 23.35 -1.74 8.92
CA HIS A 747 24.24 -2.28 9.95
C HIS A 747 25.26 -3.23 9.32
N HIS A 748 26.40 -3.39 9.99
CA HIS A 748 27.53 -4.23 9.58
C HIS A 748 28.08 -4.97 10.78
N LEU A 749 28.52 -6.21 10.55
CA LEU A 749 28.99 -7.11 11.59
C LEU A 749 30.35 -7.67 11.20
N THR A 750 31.25 -7.75 12.17
CA THR A 750 32.59 -8.30 11.94
C THR A 750 32.55 -9.82 11.79
N LEU A 751 33.51 -10.40 11.08
CA LEU A 751 33.62 -11.86 10.97
C LEU A 751 33.82 -12.51 12.34
N ALA A 752 34.57 -11.86 13.23
CA ALA A 752 34.81 -12.33 14.59
C ALA A 752 33.50 -12.43 15.39
N GLU A 753 32.63 -11.41 15.33
CA GLU A 753 31.31 -11.44 15.99
C GLU A 753 30.43 -12.58 15.45
N LYS A 754 30.37 -12.77 14.13
CA LYS A 754 29.55 -13.83 13.52
C LYS A 754 30.07 -15.22 13.87
N ARG A 755 31.39 -15.45 13.81
CA ARG A 755 32.01 -16.73 14.16
C ARG A 755 31.81 -17.07 15.64
N ALA A 756 32.09 -16.12 16.54
CA ALA A 756 31.91 -16.33 17.97
C ALA A 756 30.45 -16.67 18.33
N ALA A 757 29.48 -16.03 17.68
CA ALA A 757 28.07 -16.34 17.91
C ALA A 757 27.66 -17.73 17.36
N ARG A 758 28.21 -18.13 16.22
CA ARG A 758 27.95 -19.46 15.64
C ARG A 758 28.56 -20.56 16.51
N GLU A 759 29.81 -20.39 16.94
CA GLU A 759 30.49 -21.30 17.87
C GLU A 759 29.78 -21.41 19.23
N ALA A 760 29.15 -20.33 19.71
CA ALA A 760 28.38 -20.35 20.96
C ALA A 760 27.00 -21.01 20.84
N ALA A 761 26.47 -21.17 19.62
CA ALA A 761 25.18 -21.79 19.33
C ALA A 761 25.27 -23.28 19.03
N GLU A 762 26.46 -23.76 18.63
CA GLU A 762 26.84 -25.17 18.49
C GLU A 762 27.19 -25.80 19.85
#